data_AF-R1ETB1-F1
#
_entry.id   AF-R1ETB1-F1
#
_cell.length_a   1.000
_cell.length_b   1.000
_cell.length_c   1.000
_cell.angle_alpha   90.00
_cell.angle_beta   90.00
_cell.angle_gamma   90.00
#
_symmetry.space_group_name_H-M   'P 1'
#
loop_
_entity.id
_entity.type
_entity.pdbx_description
1 polymer ?
#
loop_
_entity_poly.entity_id
_entity_poly.type
_entity_poly.pdbx_seq_one_letter_code
_entity_poly.pdbx_strand_id
1 'polypeptide(L)'
;MPGPSGCRVGPRPSTQATRERPTMTTKLHAGASYFLSGVMQGKKADGEGIAGTVPQDYRREMKDAILAVDHGAAIIEPWDLVGAEVQKIYRDGTPQSAMFEADADVKHCFEVCVDAAAHADVVVSFLPEASMGSAVEIYAAKQAGKPVLVIAPGTMAQNWVVRSYADRVFPSIDALQTWLASQNAADRAAPTARVHHDSLATYARVWALQRLVDMTLGGNQTLSVEATNAYLEALLFAILLAIVGVTGSVRAQLGTALCIAAVTFVKAPYVWDCDYWLLLTDLSLLVLFLAHRRSASKSLRLEPSAGERASLFAAASSLIQEQMGLLYVAAGFWKLNSSFLSPRHSCAPVFLLQLFADILTPRGLELPAVLASALGQMAPLMVLVGELSLGVLLLLPSRTLNRLGVALALLFHTAVAVCPPPNNVAIFSMLCASRLVLALPCGFDAAATELKALVGGAGARRSPPLVARLYYAAAAVAVAIAAALADHREALAFFDWGLPLFVALGAFVCRAVFLDGEGATSMPTAAETLPLWRLRFGIRSLTLFYAFGAIVLGVHDQGQPHMYANLRLHGGSNHYLMPTGLLQTLFEGADPRSPLGDFSGGVVRIEQTTSPSLNAAYPAEYTTQFSSRTRQLLMQAGHTGRMWNPMLTLITSCEAPWDPKGGTPFVKYTLPALELRRFVHELRRKGEAFELTYTRLHKATDARTRVSSAQGTTITLREDGKGGRSCTVISGGGLVGGVAAAIGLGKPCDADELVLLPPPSAIARKLLLFEPYPIVEGDEEEVHCFGP
;
A
#
# COMPACT_ATOMS: atom_id res chain seq x y z
N MET A 1 -68.40 -59.73 -36.17
CA MET A 1 -67.01 -60.25 -36.12
C MET A 1 -66.31 -59.64 -34.90
N PRO A 2 -65.29 -60.31 -34.33
CA PRO A 2 -65.22 -60.75 -32.92
C PRO A 2 -64.86 -59.66 -31.90
N GLY A 3 -65.28 -59.88 -30.64
CA GLY A 3 -65.05 -58.97 -29.52
C GLY A 3 -63.66 -59.13 -28.86
N PRO A 4 -63.22 -58.14 -28.06
CA PRO A 4 -62.03 -58.27 -27.24
C PRO A 4 -62.36 -58.62 -25.79
N SER A 5 -61.51 -59.49 -25.28
CA SER A 5 -61.36 -60.00 -23.92
C SER A 5 -61.22 -58.90 -22.87
N GLY A 6 -61.83 -59.17 -21.72
CA GLY A 6 -61.82 -58.28 -20.56
C GLY A 6 -60.45 -58.15 -19.90
N CYS A 7 -60.09 -56.91 -19.56
CA CYS A 7 -59.07 -56.58 -18.60
C CYS A 7 -59.76 -56.11 -17.30
N ARG A 8 -59.59 -56.86 -16.21
CA ARG A 8 -60.09 -56.48 -14.88
C ARG A 8 -59.32 -55.27 -14.38
N VAL A 9 -60.00 -54.14 -14.19
CA VAL A 9 -59.47 -52.96 -13.49
C VAL A 9 -59.64 -53.20 -11.98
N GLY A 10 -58.54 -53.39 -11.27
CA GLY A 10 -58.53 -53.41 -9.80
C GLY A 10 -58.78 -52.00 -9.23
N PRO A 11 -59.18 -51.89 -7.95
CA PRO A 11 -59.51 -50.61 -7.32
C PRO A 11 -58.28 -49.69 -7.29
N ARG A 12 -58.44 -48.46 -7.81
CA ARG A 12 -57.42 -47.40 -7.71
C ARG A 12 -57.17 -47.06 -6.24
N PRO A 13 -55.92 -47.02 -5.75
CA PRO A 13 -55.62 -46.44 -4.46
C PRO A 13 -55.87 -44.93 -4.52
N SER A 14 -56.75 -44.43 -3.67
CA SER A 14 -57.00 -43.01 -3.46
C SER A 14 -55.93 -42.41 -2.56
N THR A 15 -54.77 -42.10 -3.12
CA THR A 15 -53.78 -41.23 -2.47
C THR A 15 -53.19 -40.28 -3.52
N GLN A 16 -53.97 -39.25 -3.88
CA GLN A 16 -53.40 -38.03 -4.48
C GLN A 16 -52.56 -37.34 -3.40
N ALA A 17 -51.32 -37.79 -3.22
CA ALA A 17 -50.29 -36.95 -2.66
C ALA A 17 -50.10 -35.78 -3.63
N THR A 18 -50.51 -34.58 -3.23
CA THR A 18 -50.15 -33.34 -3.90
C THR A 18 -48.63 -33.28 -3.94
N ARG A 19 -48.03 -33.65 -5.09
CA ARG A 19 -46.63 -33.32 -5.39
C ARG A 19 -46.55 -31.80 -5.42
N GLU A 20 -46.18 -31.21 -4.29
CA GLU A 20 -45.79 -29.80 -4.24
C GLU A 20 -44.72 -29.57 -5.31
N ARG A 21 -44.93 -28.57 -6.16
CA ARG A 21 -43.90 -28.17 -7.11
C ARG A 21 -42.64 -27.80 -6.33
N PRO A 22 -41.45 -28.10 -6.86
CA PRO A 22 -40.21 -27.60 -6.29
C PRO A 22 -40.35 -26.09 -6.09
N THR A 23 -40.28 -25.63 -4.85
CA THR A 23 -40.21 -24.20 -4.55
C THR A 23 -38.99 -23.64 -5.28
N MET A 24 -39.20 -22.58 -6.06
CA MET A 24 -38.16 -21.88 -6.80
C MET A 24 -36.97 -21.61 -5.86
N THR A 25 -35.84 -22.31 -6.07
CA THR A 25 -34.63 -22.19 -5.24
C THR A 25 -33.73 -21.06 -5.71
N THR A 26 -33.97 -20.52 -6.91
CA THR A 26 -33.15 -19.48 -7.52
C THR A 26 -33.47 -18.13 -6.87
N LYS A 27 -32.53 -17.62 -6.07
CA LYS A 27 -32.58 -16.27 -5.50
C LYS A 27 -32.43 -15.23 -6.61
N LEU A 28 -33.21 -14.16 -6.55
CA LEU A 28 -33.08 -13.02 -7.45
C LEU A 28 -31.94 -12.13 -6.97
N HIS A 29 -30.95 -11.88 -7.82
CA HIS A 29 -29.81 -11.01 -7.49
C HIS A 29 -30.18 -9.54 -7.69
N ALA A 30 -29.65 -8.64 -6.84
CA ALA A 30 -29.77 -7.20 -7.05
C ALA A 30 -29.03 -6.77 -8.33
N GLY A 31 -29.63 -5.88 -9.10
CA GLY A 31 -29.11 -5.45 -10.40
C GLY A 31 -29.34 -6.45 -11.53
N ALA A 32 -30.30 -7.36 -11.41
CA ALA A 32 -30.59 -8.35 -12.44
C ALA A 32 -31.24 -7.71 -13.68
N SER A 33 -31.07 -8.36 -14.83
CA SER A 33 -31.79 -8.01 -16.06
C SER A 33 -33.16 -8.70 -16.15
N TYR A 34 -34.22 -7.92 -16.38
CA TYR A 34 -35.60 -8.40 -16.48
C TYR A 34 -36.15 -8.17 -17.87
N PHE A 35 -36.55 -9.23 -18.56
CA PHE A 35 -37.28 -9.13 -19.82
C PHE A 35 -38.79 -9.13 -19.56
N LEU A 36 -39.48 -8.10 -20.05
CA LEU A 36 -40.91 -7.92 -19.84
C LEU A 36 -41.70 -8.53 -21.00
N SER A 37 -42.15 -9.76 -20.83
CA SER A 37 -43.01 -10.46 -21.79
C SER A 37 -44.48 -10.04 -21.62
N GLY A 38 -45.26 -10.01 -22.69
CA GLY A 38 -46.71 -9.80 -22.63
C GLY A 38 -47.36 -9.63 -23.99
N VAL A 39 -48.69 -9.55 -24.00
CA VAL A 39 -49.48 -9.42 -25.24
C VAL A 39 -49.20 -8.07 -25.92
N MET A 40 -48.61 -8.09 -27.12
CA MET A 40 -48.44 -6.88 -27.95
C MET A 40 -49.53 -6.79 -29.02
N GLN A 41 -49.81 -7.90 -29.69
CA GLN A 41 -50.86 -8.04 -30.69
C GLN A 41 -51.83 -9.13 -30.20
N GLY A 42 -53.05 -8.71 -29.85
CA GLY A 42 -54.11 -9.61 -29.36
C GLY A 42 -54.82 -10.35 -30.50
N LYS A 43 -55.81 -11.17 -30.14
CA LYS A 43 -56.65 -11.89 -31.11
C LYS A 43 -57.57 -10.90 -31.84
N LYS A 44 -57.28 -10.60 -33.11
CA LYS A 44 -58.10 -9.67 -33.90
C LYS A 44 -59.41 -10.31 -34.37
N ALA A 45 -60.47 -9.50 -34.38
CA ALA A 45 -61.61 -9.69 -35.27
C ALA A 45 -61.31 -8.95 -36.57
N ASP A 46 -61.29 -9.70 -37.66
CA ASP A 46 -61.23 -9.37 -39.08
C ASP A 46 -61.20 -7.86 -39.47
N GLY A 47 -60.07 -7.37 -40.00
CA GLY A 47 -60.06 -6.18 -40.89
C GLY A 47 -59.01 -5.09 -40.61
N GLU A 48 -58.49 -4.96 -39.40
CA GLU A 48 -57.47 -3.94 -39.09
C GLU A 48 -56.07 -4.57 -39.16
N GLY A 49 -55.25 -4.12 -40.12
CA GLY A 49 -53.86 -4.57 -40.34
C GLY A 49 -52.95 -4.43 -39.10
N ILE A 50 -51.65 -4.60 -39.24
CA ILE A 50 -50.61 -4.73 -38.16
C ILE A 50 -50.69 -3.67 -37.02
N ALA A 51 -51.49 -2.61 -37.16
CA ALA A 51 -51.77 -1.54 -36.18
C ALA A 51 -52.59 -1.90 -34.91
N GLY A 52 -53.30 -3.04 -34.85
CA GLY A 52 -54.11 -3.39 -33.66
C GLY A 52 -53.27 -3.87 -32.47
N THR A 53 -52.80 -2.94 -31.64
CA THR A 53 -52.04 -3.22 -30.41
C THR A 53 -52.94 -3.14 -29.20
N VAL A 54 -52.80 -4.08 -28.26
CA VAL A 54 -53.52 -3.98 -26.98
C VAL A 54 -52.89 -2.88 -26.12
N PRO A 55 -53.62 -2.21 -25.22
CA PRO A 55 -53.04 -1.21 -24.32
C PRO A 55 -51.81 -1.77 -23.57
N GLN A 56 -50.70 -1.03 -23.58
CA GLN A 56 -49.40 -1.49 -23.04
C GLN A 56 -49.09 -0.92 -21.64
N ASP A 57 -50.06 -0.31 -20.95
CA ASP A 57 -49.85 0.32 -19.63
C ASP A 57 -49.27 -0.64 -18.58
N TYR A 58 -49.62 -1.93 -18.68
CA TYR A 58 -49.13 -2.98 -17.78
C TYR A 58 -47.60 -3.12 -17.78
N ARG A 59 -46.90 -2.71 -18.86
CA ARG A 59 -45.42 -2.76 -18.93
C ARG A 59 -44.80 -1.76 -17.98
N ARG A 60 -45.33 -0.53 -17.97
CA ARG A 60 -44.92 0.52 -17.03
C ARG A 60 -45.14 0.05 -15.59
N GLU A 61 -46.30 -0.53 -15.31
CA GLU A 61 -46.60 -1.06 -13.96
C GLU A 61 -45.65 -2.18 -13.53
N MET A 62 -45.34 -3.14 -14.42
CA MET A 62 -44.35 -4.19 -14.13
C MET A 62 -42.95 -3.62 -13.89
N LYS A 63 -42.53 -2.67 -14.73
CA LYS A 63 -41.25 -1.97 -14.60
C LYS A 63 -41.15 -1.26 -13.25
N ASP A 64 -42.18 -0.51 -12.88
CA ASP A 64 -42.23 0.22 -11.61
C ASP A 64 -42.22 -0.74 -10.41
N ALA A 65 -42.96 -1.85 -10.49
CA ALA A 65 -42.97 -2.88 -9.47
C ALA A 65 -41.58 -3.53 -9.24
N ILE A 66 -40.83 -3.77 -10.32
CA ILE A 66 -39.46 -4.30 -10.24
C ILE A 66 -38.51 -3.24 -9.67
N LEU A 67 -38.52 -2.03 -10.21
CA LEU A 67 -37.61 -0.95 -9.80
C LEU A 67 -37.87 -0.43 -8.39
N ALA A 68 -39.09 -0.59 -7.86
CA ALA A 68 -39.41 -0.28 -6.47
C ALA A 68 -38.66 -1.18 -5.48
N VAL A 69 -38.28 -2.38 -5.91
CA VAL A 69 -37.60 -3.38 -5.07
C VAL A 69 -36.11 -3.50 -5.44
N ASP A 70 -35.78 -3.43 -6.72
CA ASP A 70 -34.41 -3.50 -7.24
C ASP A 70 -34.09 -2.26 -8.09
N HIS A 71 -33.62 -1.20 -7.44
CA HIS A 71 -33.26 0.06 -8.10
C HIS A 71 -32.13 -0.09 -9.13
N GLY A 72 -31.35 -1.17 -9.09
CA GLY A 72 -30.28 -1.45 -10.04
C GLY A 72 -30.73 -2.29 -11.24
N ALA A 73 -31.98 -2.75 -11.28
CA ALA A 73 -32.46 -3.68 -12.30
C ALA A 73 -32.35 -3.09 -13.71
N ALA A 74 -31.85 -3.89 -14.66
CA ALA A 74 -31.86 -3.56 -16.07
C ALA A 74 -33.15 -4.08 -16.71
N ILE A 75 -34.01 -3.19 -17.20
CA ILE A 75 -35.30 -3.55 -17.79
C ILE A 75 -35.17 -3.66 -19.31
N ILE A 76 -35.50 -4.82 -19.86
CA ILE A 76 -35.49 -5.09 -21.30
C ILE A 76 -36.94 -5.09 -21.79
N GLU A 77 -37.30 -4.05 -22.54
CA GLU A 77 -38.63 -3.87 -23.11
C GLU A 77 -38.67 -4.34 -24.58
N PRO A 78 -39.46 -5.38 -24.91
CA PRO A 78 -39.65 -5.83 -26.29
C PRO A 78 -40.09 -4.73 -27.24
N TRP A 79 -40.91 -3.79 -26.76
CA TRP A 79 -41.39 -2.69 -27.59
C TRP A 79 -40.25 -1.79 -28.06
N ASP A 80 -39.32 -1.47 -27.17
CA ASP A 80 -38.14 -0.65 -27.48
C ASP A 80 -37.15 -1.42 -28.37
N LEU A 81 -36.98 -2.73 -28.12
CA LEU A 81 -36.14 -3.61 -28.95
C LEU A 81 -36.66 -3.67 -30.39
N VAL A 82 -37.95 -3.96 -30.57
CA VAL A 82 -38.55 -4.01 -31.91
C VAL A 82 -38.52 -2.63 -32.56
N GLY A 83 -38.78 -1.55 -31.81
CA GLY A 83 -38.67 -0.19 -32.33
C GLY A 83 -37.27 0.13 -32.87
N ALA A 84 -36.22 -0.29 -32.16
CA ALA A 84 -34.83 -0.13 -32.59
C ALA A 84 -34.50 -0.97 -33.84
N GLU A 85 -35.08 -2.16 -33.99
CA GLU A 85 -34.92 -2.97 -35.20
C GLU A 85 -35.70 -2.38 -36.40
N VAL A 86 -36.92 -1.90 -36.17
CA VAL A 86 -37.74 -1.22 -37.19
C VAL A 86 -37.02 -0.02 -37.78
N GLN A 87 -36.34 0.78 -36.95
CA GLN A 87 -35.53 1.92 -37.40
C GLN A 87 -34.32 1.51 -38.25
N LYS A 88 -33.82 0.27 -38.11
CA LYS A 88 -32.73 -0.26 -38.94
C LYS A 88 -33.24 -0.81 -40.27
N ILE A 89 -34.43 -1.40 -40.26
CA ILE A 89 -35.01 -2.08 -41.42
C ILE A 89 -35.69 -1.07 -42.36
N TYR A 90 -36.44 -0.11 -41.81
CA TYR A 90 -37.25 0.83 -42.57
C TYR A 90 -36.70 2.26 -42.48
N ARG A 91 -36.78 3.01 -43.57
CA ARG A 91 -36.41 4.43 -43.60
C ARG A 91 -37.44 5.28 -42.85
N ASP A 92 -36.99 6.40 -42.31
CA ASP A 92 -37.88 7.41 -41.72
C ASP A 92 -38.96 7.83 -42.72
N GLY A 93 -40.22 7.75 -42.29
CA GLY A 93 -41.39 8.08 -43.11
C GLY A 93 -41.99 6.93 -43.92
N THR A 94 -41.45 5.70 -43.84
CA THR A 94 -42.14 4.52 -44.39
C THR A 94 -43.55 4.41 -43.78
N PRO A 95 -44.63 4.32 -44.57
CA PRO A 95 -45.97 4.14 -44.05
C PRO A 95 -46.08 2.84 -43.24
N GLN A 96 -46.76 2.87 -42.08
CA GLN A 96 -46.94 1.68 -41.24
C GLN A 96 -47.61 0.51 -41.97
N SER A 97 -48.43 0.80 -42.99
CA SER A 97 -49.05 -0.21 -43.85
C SER A 97 -48.07 -0.99 -44.72
N ALA A 98 -46.91 -0.41 -45.02
CA ALA A 98 -45.84 -1.03 -45.81
C ALA A 98 -44.75 -1.67 -44.93
N MET A 99 -44.76 -1.40 -43.61
CA MET A 99 -43.89 -2.08 -42.66
C MET A 99 -44.41 -3.50 -42.43
N PHE A 100 -43.49 -4.43 -42.27
CA PHE A 100 -43.79 -5.85 -42.00
C PHE A 100 -44.61 -6.56 -43.09
N GLU A 101 -44.63 -6.05 -44.33
CA GLU A 101 -45.19 -6.79 -45.48
C GLU A 101 -44.36 -8.05 -45.80
N ALA A 102 -43.05 -8.01 -45.53
CA ALA A 102 -42.17 -9.16 -45.69
C ALA A 102 -42.11 -10.00 -44.41
N ASP A 103 -42.45 -11.28 -44.52
CA ASP A 103 -42.37 -12.24 -43.40
C ASP A 103 -40.98 -12.33 -42.77
N ALA A 104 -39.93 -12.04 -43.54
CA ALA A 104 -38.55 -12.02 -43.06
C ALA A 104 -38.33 -10.95 -41.96
N ASP A 105 -38.94 -9.77 -42.09
CA ASP A 105 -38.79 -8.67 -41.14
C ASP A 105 -39.56 -8.96 -39.84
N VAL A 106 -40.74 -9.57 -39.98
CA VAL A 106 -41.55 -10.06 -38.85
C VAL A 106 -40.78 -11.12 -38.08
N LYS A 107 -40.22 -12.10 -38.81
CA LYS A 107 -39.42 -13.18 -38.23
C LYS A 107 -38.20 -12.64 -37.49
N HIS A 108 -37.45 -11.71 -38.09
CA HIS A 108 -36.28 -11.11 -37.46
C HIS A 108 -36.62 -10.41 -36.15
N CYS A 109 -37.62 -9.53 -36.14
CA CYS A 109 -38.02 -8.81 -34.93
C CYS A 109 -38.53 -9.76 -33.83
N PHE A 110 -39.21 -10.83 -34.23
CA PHE A 110 -39.66 -11.87 -33.31
C PHE A 110 -38.48 -12.64 -32.69
N GLU A 111 -37.51 -13.07 -33.50
CA GLU A 111 -36.31 -13.78 -33.04
C GLU A 111 -35.48 -12.92 -32.08
N VAL A 112 -35.35 -11.61 -32.33
CA VAL A 112 -34.68 -10.67 -31.41
C VAL A 112 -35.34 -10.64 -30.03
N CYS A 113 -36.67 -10.67 -29.95
CA CYS A 113 -37.38 -10.70 -28.67
C CYS A 113 -37.17 -12.04 -27.94
N VAL A 114 -37.25 -13.16 -28.68
CA VAL A 114 -37.03 -14.50 -28.13
C VAL A 114 -35.61 -14.65 -27.59
N ASP A 115 -34.61 -14.16 -28.33
CA ASP A 115 -33.22 -14.17 -27.91
C ASP A 115 -33.00 -13.30 -26.66
N ALA A 116 -33.60 -12.11 -26.61
CA ALA A 116 -33.52 -11.25 -25.43
C ALA A 116 -34.14 -11.91 -24.19
N ALA A 117 -35.29 -12.60 -24.34
CA ALA A 117 -35.91 -13.36 -23.27
C ALA A 117 -35.01 -14.51 -22.76
N ALA A 118 -34.32 -15.22 -23.67
CA ALA A 118 -33.40 -16.30 -23.32
C ALA A 118 -32.13 -15.82 -22.59
N HIS A 119 -31.68 -14.59 -22.85
CA HIS A 119 -30.46 -14.04 -22.28
C HIS A 119 -30.67 -13.26 -20.97
N ALA A 120 -31.87 -12.73 -20.72
CA ALA A 120 -32.20 -12.04 -19.48
C ALA A 120 -31.97 -12.92 -18.24
N ASP A 121 -31.74 -12.30 -17.08
CA ASP A 121 -31.61 -13.02 -15.82
C ASP A 121 -32.97 -13.52 -15.32
N VAL A 122 -34.04 -12.79 -15.61
CA VAL A 122 -35.42 -13.11 -15.24
C VAL A 122 -36.36 -12.73 -16.37
N VAL A 123 -37.35 -13.57 -16.65
CA VAL A 123 -38.49 -13.22 -17.51
C VAL A 123 -39.72 -12.98 -16.65
N VAL A 124 -40.37 -11.83 -16.84
CA VAL A 124 -41.66 -11.49 -16.21
C VAL A 124 -42.69 -11.37 -17.32
N SER A 125 -43.69 -12.25 -17.34
CA SER A 125 -44.71 -12.28 -18.40
C SER A 125 -46.10 -11.91 -17.89
N PHE A 126 -46.75 -10.91 -18.50
CA PHE A 126 -48.15 -10.56 -18.21
C PHE A 126 -49.09 -11.15 -19.26
N LEU A 127 -49.94 -12.10 -18.83
CA LEU A 127 -50.82 -12.91 -19.68
C LEU A 127 -52.28 -12.85 -19.21
N PRO A 128 -53.00 -11.73 -19.45
CA PRO A 128 -54.44 -11.64 -19.19
C PRO A 128 -55.25 -12.53 -20.15
N GLU A 129 -54.68 -12.82 -21.31
CA GLU A 129 -55.17 -13.76 -22.31
C GLU A 129 -54.00 -14.54 -22.93
N ALA A 130 -54.29 -15.55 -23.75
CA ALA A 130 -53.27 -16.36 -24.38
C ALA A 130 -52.55 -15.59 -25.50
N SER A 131 -51.23 -15.47 -25.39
CA SER A 131 -50.36 -14.88 -26.41
C SER A 131 -49.37 -15.94 -26.92
N MET A 132 -49.37 -16.18 -28.23
CA MET A 132 -48.44 -17.12 -28.86
C MET A 132 -47.00 -16.63 -28.74
N GLY A 133 -46.74 -15.34 -28.94
CA GLY A 133 -45.39 -14.78 -28.84
C GLY A 133 -44.82 -14.92 -27.43
N SER A 134 -45.61 -14.53 -26.43
CA SER A 134 -45.21 -14.66 -25.02
C SER A 134 -45.01 -16.12 -24.59
N ALA A 135 -45.75 -17.07 -25.18
CA ALA A 135 -45.53 -18.49 -24.92
C ALA A 135 -44.15 -18.97 -25.43
N VAL A 136 -43.70 -18.47 -26.57
CA VAL A 136 -42.37 -18.80 -27.13
C VAL A 136 -41.26 -18.15 -26.30
N GLU A 137 -41.43 -16.89 -25.89
CA GLU A 137 -40.48 -16.20 -24.99
C GLU A 137 -40.32 -16.93 -23.65
N ILE A 138 -41.44 -17.33 -23.02
CA ILE A 138 -41.45 -18.14 -21.80
C ILE A 138 -40.71 -19.47 -22.01
N TYR A 139 -40.99 -20.14 -23.12
CA TYR A 139 -40.35 -21.41 -23.44
C TYR A 139 -38.84 -21.25 -23.62
N ALA A 140 -38.39 -20.26 -24.41
CA ALA A 140 -36.99 -20.01 -24.68
C ALA A 140 -36.21 -19.67 -23.40
N ALA A 141 -36.76 -18.81 -22.55
CA ALA A 141 -36.20 -18.50 -21.23
C ALA A 141 -36.06 -19.76 -20.37
N LYS A 142 -37.07 -20.63 -20.37
CA LYS A 142 -37.01 -21.87 -19.59
C LYS A 142 -35.97 -22.86 -20.12
N GLN A 143 -35.82 -22.98 -21.44
CA GLN A 143 -34.75 -23.79 -22.04
C GLN A 143 -33.35 -23.25 -21.70
N ALA A 144 -33.21 -21.93 -21.56
CA ALA A 144 -31.99 -21.27 -21.11
C ALA A 144 -31.77 -21.35 -19.58
N GLY A 145 -32.62 -22.05 -18.83
CA GLY A 145 -32.52 -22.20 -17.38
C GLY A 145 -32.85 -20.93 -16.60
N LYS A 146 -33.56 -19.98 -17.21
CA LYS A 146 -33.88 -18.70 -16.58
C LYS A 146 -35.15 -18.81 -15.72
N PRO A 147 -35.18 -18.13 -14.55
CA PRO A 147 -36.39 -17.79 -13.82
C PRO A 147 -37.51 -17.24 -14.69
N VAL A 148 -38.69 -17.88 -14.66
CA VAL A 148 -39.90 -17.38 -15.34
C VAL A 148 -41.00 -17.07 -14.32
N LEU A 149 -41.32 -15.78 -14.21
CA LEU A 149 -42.40 -15.23 -13.39
C LEU A 149 -43.57 -14.86 -14.29
N VAL A 150 -44.76 -15.39 -14.04
CA VAL A 150 -45.93 -15.13 -14.90
C VAL A 150 -47.06 -14.53 -14.09
N ILE A 151 -47.59 -13.39 -14.54
CA ILE A 151 -48.82 -12.79 -14.03
C ILE A 151 -49.96 -13.25 -14.95
N ALA A 152 -50.82 -14.14 -14.46
CA ALA A 152 -51.87 -14.76 -15.25
C ALA A 152 -53.22 -14.69 -14.50
N PRO A 153 -53.97 -13.58 -14.63
CA PRO A 153 -55.25 -13.42 -13.94
C PRO A 153 -56.32 -14.40 -14.46
N GLY A 154 -57.27 -14.75 -13.58
CA GLY A 154 -58.43 -15.57 -13.95
C GLY A 154 -58.08 -16.97 -14.46
N THR A 155 -58.63 -17.36 -15.60
CA THR A 155 -58.47 -18.70 -16.17
C THR A 155 -57.10 -18.92 -16.82
N MET A 156 -56.32 -17.86 -17.08
CA MET A 156 -55.01 -17.99 -17.73
C MET A 156 -53.97 -18.72 -16.88
N ALA A 157 -54.12 -18.72 -15.55
CA ALA A 157 -53.31 -19.56 -14.67
C ALA A 157 -53.41 -21.07 -14.98
N GLN A 158 -54.49 -21.50 -15.67
CA GLN A 158 -54.69 -22.89 -16.09
C GLN A 158 -54.09 -23.22 -17.46
N ASN A 159 -53.60 -22.23 -18.21
CA ASN A 159 -52.98 -22.43 -19.51
C ASN A 159 -51.76 -23.37 -19.38
N TRP A 160 -51.59 -24.29 -20.34
CA TRP A 160 -50.55 -25.32 -20.28
C TRP A 160 -49.13 -24.77 -20.32
N VAL A 161 -48.87 -23.70 -21.08
CA VAL A 161 -47.54 -23.07 -21.13
C VAL A 161 -47.21 -22.46 -19.77
N VAL A 162 -48.16 -21.68 -19.20
CA VAL A 162 -48.02 -21.07 -17.87
C VAL A 162 -47.76 -22.16 -16.83
N ARG A 163 -48.56 -23.23 -16.82
CA ARG A 163 -48.37 -24.34 -15.88
C ARG A 163 -47.06 -25.08 -16.09
N SER A 164 -46.57 -25.23 -17.31
CA SER A 164 -45.40 -26.07 -17.59
C SER A 164 -44.09 -25.35 -17.35
N TYR A 165 -44.05 -24.04 -17.59
CA TYR A 165 -42.78 -23.30 -17.67
C TYR A 165 -42.64 -22.17 -16.65
N ALA A 166 -43.74 -21.67 -16.07
CA ALA A 166 -43.65 -20.69 -15.00
C ALA A 166 -43.08 -21.31 -13.72
N ASP A 167 -42.03 -20.71 -13.17
CA ASP A 167 -41.53 -21.02 -11.84
C ASP A 167 -42.45 -20.47 -10.76
N ARG A 168 -43.11 -19.34 -11.03
CA ARG A 168 -44.13 -18.76 -10.15
C ARG A 168 -45.22 -18.06 -10.96
N VAL A 169 -46.46 -18.24 -10.51
CA VAL A 169 -47.65 -17.62 -11.12
C VAL A 169 -48.27 -16.63 -10.13
N PHE A 170 -48.60 -15.44 -10.60
CA PHE A 170 -49.18 -14.35 -9.82
C PHE A 170 -50.58 -13.99 -10.36
N PRO A 171 -51.55 -13.69 -9.49
CA PRO A 171 -52.88 -13.26 -9.91
C PRO A 171 -52.92 -11.80 -10.40
N SER A 172 -51.95 -10.97 -10.03
CA SER A 172 -51.87 -9.54 -10.37
C SER A 172 -50.43 -9.01 -10.28
N ILE A 173 -50.18 -7.80 -10.79
CA ILE A 173 -48.90 -7.09 -10.67
C ILE A 173 -48.59 -6.76 -9.20
N ASP A 174 -49.58 -6.33 -8.41
CA ASP A 174 -49.39 -6.08 -6.96
C ASP A 174 -48.91 -7.31 -6.18
N ALA A 175 -49.39 -8.50 -6.57
CA ALA A 175 -48.97 -9.75 -5.97
C ALA A 175 -47.51 -10.10 -6.32
N LEU A 176 -47.07 -9.77 -7.55
CA LEU A 176 -45.68 -9.85 -7.94
C LEU A 176 -44.83 -8.87 -7.10
N GLN A 177 -45.23 -7.61 -7.02
CA GLN A 177 -44.51 -6.58 -6.26
C GLN A 177 -44.32 -6.96 -4.79
N THR A 178 -45.40 -7.43 -4.14
CA THR A 178 -45.37 -7.89 -2.75
C THR A 178 -44.40 -9.05 -2.57
N TRP A 179 -44.40 -9.99 -3.51
CA TRP A 179 -43.48 -11.12 -3.47
C TRP A 179 -42.03 -10.70 -3.67
N LEU A 180 -41.74 -9.84 -4.65
CA LEU A 180 -40.40 -9.29 -4.88
C LEU A 180 -39.87 -8.60 -3.61
N ALA A 181 -40.70 -7.76 -2.97
CA ALA A 181 -40.34 -7.09 -1.73
C ALA A 181 -39.98 -8.09 -0.60
N SER A 182 -40.72 -9.20 -0.49
CA SER A 182 -40.43 -10.27 0.48
C SER A 182 -39.10 -10.99 0.21
N GLN A 183 -38.74 -11.20 -1.07
CA GLN A 183 -37.47 -11.83 -1.44
C GLN A 183 -36.29 -10.93 -1.10
N ASN A 184 -36.41 -9.62 -1.38
CA ASN A 184 -35.37 -8.65 -1.04
C ASN A 184 -35.19 -8.50 0.47
N ALA A 185 -36.29 -8.49 1.24
CA ALA A 185 -36.22 -8.48 2.70
C ALA A 185 -35.53 -9.75 3.25
N ALA A 186 -35.84 -10.93 2.69
CA ALA A 186 -35.20 -12.18 3.05
C ALA A 186 -33.72 -12.24 2.66
N ASP A 187 -33.31 -11.66 1.54
CA ASP A 187 -31.89 -11.59 1.15
C ASP A 187 -31.09 -10.56 1.93
N ARG A 188 -31.73 -9.49 2.43
CA ARG A 188 -31.10 -8.59 3.40
C ARG A 188 -30.97 -9.24 4.79
N ALA A 189 -31.90 -10.13 5.16
CA ALA A 189 -31.91 -10.81 6.44
C ALA A 189 -31.08 -12.10 6.47
N ALA A 190 -30.98 -12.81 5.33
CA ALA A 190 -30.12 -13.98 5.19
C ALA A 190 -28.69 -13.48 4.98
N PRO A 191 -27.74 -13.72 5.91
CA PRO A 191 -26.34 -13.47 5.62
C PRO A 191 -25.99 -14.33 4.42
N THR A 192 -25.88 -13.70 3.25
CA THR A 192 -25.51 -14.39 2.02
C THR A 192 -24.21 -15.11 2.32
N ALA A 193 -24.24 -16.44 2.24
CA ALA A 193 -23.05 -17.25 2.23
C ALA A 193 -22.31 -17.01 0.90
N ARG A 194 -21.90 -15.75 0.65
CA ARG A 194 -20.70 -15.51 -0.15
C ARG A 194 -19.62 -16.28 0.58
N VAL A 195 -18.88 -17.09 -0.16
CA VAL A 195 -17.65 -17.69 0.33
C VAL A 195 -16.78 -16.51 0.78
N HIS A 196 -16.85 -16.16 2.06
CA HIS A 196 -16.07 -15.07 2.61
C HIS A 196 -14.62 -15.50 2.45
N HIS A 197 -13.94 -14.82 1.54
CA HIS A 197 -12.53 -15.02 1.36
C HIS A 197 -11.87 -14.60 2.68
N ASP A 198 -10.90 -15.39 3.11
CA ASP A 198 -10.20 -15.15 4.37
C ASP A 198 -9.21 -14.02 4.15
N SER A 199 -9.68 -12.78 4.23
CA SER A 199 -8.89 -11.58 3.96
C SER A 199 -7.67 -11.51 4.88
N LEU A 200 -7.78 -12.01 6.12
CA LEU A 200 -6.67 -12.12 7.06
C LEU A 200 -5.60 -13.10 6.55
N ALA A 201 -6.00 -14.30 6.11
CA ALA A 201 -5.04 -15.25 5.50
C ALA A 201 -4.39 -14.67 4.25
N THR A 202 -5.14 -13.93 3.45
CA THR A 202 -4.66 -13.31 2.21
C THR A 202 -3.62 -12.24 2.50
N TYR A 203 -3.92 -11.35 3.46
CA TYR A 203 -2.98 -10.35 3.92
C TYR A 203 -1.73 -11.01 4.51
N ALA A 204 -1.88 -12.08 5.29
CA ALA A 204 -0.73 -12.83 5.83
C ALA A 204 0.20 -13.36 4.72
N ARG A 205 -0.34 -13.76 3.57
CA ARG A 205 0.46 -14.19 2.40
C ARG A 205 1.22 -13.03 1.78
N VAL A 206 0.55 -11.90 1.57
CA VAL A 206 1.19 -10.68 1.03
C VAL A 206 2.28 -10.20 1.98
N TRP A 207 1.99 -10.16 3.27
CA TRP A 207 2.93 -9.84 4.35
C TRP A 207 4.13 -10.79 4.37
N ALA A 208 3.89 -12.10 4.29
CA ALA A 208 4.97 -13.09 4.30
C ALA A 208 5.87 -12.99 3.06
N LEU A 209 5.27 -12.79 1.88
CA LEU A 209 6.03 -12.57 0.64
C LEU A 209 6.87 -11.30 0.73
N GLN A 210 6.26 -10.20 1.19
CA GLN A 210 6.95 -8.93 1.42
C GLN A 210 8.14 -9.11 2.37
N ARG A 211 7.97 -9.83 3.47
CA ARG A 211 9.04 -10.06 4.46
C ARG A 211 10.13 -10.99 3.93
N LEU A 212 9.77 -11.98 3.13
CA LEU A 212 10.76 -12.85 2.49
C LEU A 212 11.69 -12.04 1.60
N VAL A 213 11.12 -11.11 0.82
CA VAL A 213 11.85 -10.24 -0.10
C VAL A 213 12.73 -9.26 0.65
N ASP A 214 12.15 -8.56 1.62
CA ASP A 214 12.87 -7.66 2.54
C ASP A 214 14.11 -8.36 3.14
N MET A 215 13.95 -9.61 3.57
CA MET A 215 15.05 -10.43 4.06
C MET A 215 16.04 -10.87 2.99
N THR A 216 15.62 -11.18 1.77
CA THR A 216 16.55 -11.57 0.71
C THR A 216 17.37 -10.39 0.18
N LEU A 217 16.81 -9.18 0.22
CA LEU A 217 17.43 -7.97 -0.35
C LEU A 217 18.15 -7.14 0.70
N GLY A 218 17.56 -7.00 1.89
CA GLY A 218 18.16 -6.37 3.06
C GLY A 218 19.03 -7.31 3.90
N GLY A 219 18.92 -8.63 3.73
CA GLY A 219 19.68 -9.61 4.52
C GLY A 219 21.17 -9.71 4.19
N ASN A 220 21.58 -9.30 2.98
CA ASN A 220 23.00 -9.20 2.63
C ASN A 220 23.69 -7.98 3.25
N GLN A 221 22.93 -7.07 3.88
CA GLN A 221 23.43 -5.75 4.24
C GLN A 221 23.94 -5.64 5.70
N THR A 222 23.51 -6.54 6.61
CA THR A 222 23.94 -6.52 8.04
C THR A 222 24.98 -7.59 8.42
N LEU A 223 25.88 -7.97 7.51
CA LEU A 223 26.91 -9.01 7.74
C LEU A 223 28.08 -8.58 8.66
N SER A 224 27.83 -7.71 9.64
CA SER A 224 28.82 -7.37 10.68
C SER A 224 28.71 -8.22 11.95
N VAL A 225 27.70 -9.09 12.05
CA VAL A 225 27.62 -10.15 13.07
C VAL A 225 27.94 -11.45 12.36
N GLU A 226 29.12 -12.02 12.63
CA GLU A 226 29.62 -13.33 12.18
C GLU A 226 28.75 -13.99 11.10
N ALA A 227 29.13 -13.81 9.82
CA ALA A 227 28.36 -14.16 8.62
C ALA A 227 27.64 -15.53 8.68
N THR A 228 28.19 -16.50 9.41
CA THR A 228 27.63 -17.84 9.60
C THR A 228 26.27 -17.86 10.31
N ASN A 229 26.02 -16.96 11.27
CA ASN A 229 24.74 -16.92 12.00
C ASN A 229 23.61 -16.28 11.16
N ALA A 230 23.95 -15.32 10.30
CA ALA A 230 22.99 -14.61 9.45
C ALA A 230 22.27 -15.54 8.44
N TYR A 231 22.97 -16.53 7.87
CA TYR A 231 22.36 -17.49 6.94
C TYR A 231 21.36 -18.43 7.63
N LEU A 232 21.68 -18.90 8.84
CA LEU A 232 20.79 -19.78 9.60
C LEU A 232 19.54 -19.03 10.05
N GLU A 233 19.69 -17.78 10.50
CA GLU A 233 18.58 -16.89 10.78
C GLU A 233 17.71 -16.70 9.53
N ALA A 234 18.31 -16.30 8.40
CA ALA A 234 17.59 -16.08 7.16
C ALA A 234 16.81 -17.32 6.70
N LEU A 235 17.41 -18.51 6.80
CA LEU A 235 16.75 -19.78 6.48
C LEU A 235 15.58 -20.08 7.42
N LEU A 236 15.76 -19.93 8.73
CA LEU A 236 14.69 -20.13 9.72
C LEU A 236 13.52 -19.19 9.47
N PHE A 237 13.79 -17.92 9.19
CA PHE A 237 12.75 -16.97 8.82
C PHE A 237 12.07 -17.31 7.51
N ALA A 238 12.82 -17.69 6.47
CA ALA A 238 12.24 -18.12 5.21
C ALA A 238 11.29 -19.31 5.39
N ILE A 239 11.66 -20.27 6.24
CA ILE A 239 10.79 -21.40 6.62
C ILE A 239 9.53 -20.90 7.34
N LEU A 240 9.67 -20.03 8.35
CA LEU A 240 8.53 -19.48 9.08
C LEU A 240 7.59 -18.69 8.17
N LEU A 241 8.14 -17.88 7.27
CA LEU A 241 7.39 -17.10 6.28
C LEU A 241 6.71 -18.00 5.24
N ALA A 242 7.37 -19.07 4.80
CA ALA A 242 6.74 -20.07 3.95
C ALA A 242 5.57 -20.77 4.65
N ILE A 243 5.71 -21.12 5.94
CA ILE A 243 4.61 -21.67 6.74
C ILE A 243 3.46 -20.66 6.83
N VAL A 244 3.73 -19.37 7.07
CA VAL A 244 2.69 -18.32 7.06
C VAL A 244 2.01 -18.23 5.69
N GLY A 245 2.78 -18.20 4.61
CA GLY A 245 2.26 -18.09 3.24
C GLY A 245 1.38 -19.28 2.84
N VAL A 246 1.78 -20.50 3.20
CA VAL A 246 1.03 -21.71 2.89
C VAL A 246 -0.22 -21.82 3.76
N THR A 247 -0.07 -21.66 5.08
CA THR A 247 -1.15 -21.97 6.03
C THR A 247 -2.11 -20.82 6.27
N GLY A 248 -1.66 -19.56 6.18
CA GLY A 248 -2.41 -18.40 6.66
C GLY A 248 -2.78 -18.49 8.16
N SER A 249 -2.06 -19.31 8.94
CA SER A 249 -2.32 -19.49 10.37
C SER A 249 -1.97 -18.23 11.16
N VAL A 250 -2.86 -17.84 12.08
CA VAL A 250 -2.63 -16.69 12.97
C VAL A 250 -1.47 -16.97 13.94
N ARG A 251 -1.27 -18.22 14.35
CA ARG A 251 -0.13 -18.58 15.23
C ARG A 251 1.20 -18.48 14.53
N ALA A 252 1.28 -18.96 13.30
CA ALA A 252 2.48 -18.83 12.49
C ALA A 252 2.82 -17.34 12.33
N GLN A 253 1.84 -16.50 11.99
CA GLN A 253 2.02 -15.04 11.90
C GLN A 253 2.53 -14.44 13.20
N LEU A 254 1.93 -14.79 14.35
CA LEU A 254 2.34 -14.29 15.66
C LEU A 254 3.80 -14.66 15.97
N GLY A 255 4.17 -15.92 15.76
CA GLY A 255 5.53 -16.40 15.98
C GLY A 255 6.54 -15.67 15.10
N THR A 256 6.25 -15.56 13.80
CA THR A 256 7.11 -14.85 12.85
C THR A 256 7.24 -13.37 13.18
N ALA A 257 6.14 -12.69 13.53
CA ALA A 257 6.15 -11.27 13.91
C ALA A 257 6.99 -11.01 15.18
N LEU A 258 6.91 -11.88 16.18
CA LEU A 258 7.76 -11.81 17.38
C LEU A 258 9.24 -11.99 17.05
N CYS A 259 9.58 -12.96 16.20
CA CYS A 259 10.95 -13.19 15.76
C CYS A 259 11.49 -11.98 14.98
N ILE A 260 10.70 -11.39 14.08
CA ILE A 260 11.07 -10.18 13.33
C ILE A 260 11.33 -9.03 14.31
N ALA A 261 10.40 -8.78 15.25
CA ALA A 261 10.58 -7.72 16.24
C ALA A 261 11.85 -7.89 17.08
N ALA A 262 12.17 -9.13 17.48
CA ALA A 262 13.40 -9.44 18.21
C ALA A 262 14.65 -9.14 17.36
N VAL A 263 14.66 -9.53 16.08
CA VAL A 263 15.78 -9.27 15.18
C VAL A 263 15.94 -7.78 14.91
N THR A 264 14.86 -7.05 14.63
CA THR A 264 14.91 -5.60 14.46
C THR A 264 15.48 -4.93 15.71
N PHE A 265 15.11 -5.38 16.91
CA PHE A 265 15.69 -4.87 18.17
C PHE A 265 17.18 -5.20 18.33
N VAL A 266 17.61 -6.38 17.89
CA VAL A 266 19.04 -6.77 17.89
C VAL A 266 19.84 -5.94 16.90
N LYS A 267 19.28 -5.62 15.73
CA LYS A 267 19.91 -4.79 14.69
C LYS A 267 19.90 -3.31 15.03
N ALA A 268 18.89 -2.83 15.75
CA ALA A 268 18.77 -1.44 16.16
C ALA A 268 20.08 -0.98 16.83
N PRO A 269 20.57 0.24 16.50
CA PRO A 269 19.88 1.27 15.72
C PRO A 269 20.18 1.23 14.21
N TYR A 270 20.95 0.23 13.75
CA TYR A 270 21.32 0.04 12.33
C TYR A 270 20.20 -0.65 11.55
N VAL A 271 19.03 -0.02 11.50
CA VAL A 271 17.87 -0.48 10.74
C VAL A 271 17.26 0.70 10.00
N TRP A 272 16.59 0.44 8.89
CA TRP A 272 16.02 1.49 8.06
C TRP A 272 14.78 2.12 8.70
N ASP A 273 14.44 3.35 8.31
CA ASP A 273 13.19 4.01 8.72
C ASP A 273 11.96 3.15 8.43
N CYS A 274 11.97 2.50 7.27
CA CYS A 274 10.91 1.60 6.85
C CYS A 274 10.74 0.39 7.79
N ASP A 275 11.82 -0.12 8.37
CA ASP A 275 11.77 -1.24 9.30
C ASP A 275 11.04 -0.86 10.58
N TYR A 276 11.23 0.35 11.08
CA TYR A 276 10.50 0.86 12.24
C TYR A 276 9.01 1.06 11.94
N TRP A 277 8.66 1.56 10.74
CA TRP A 277 7.27 1.68 10.31
C TRP A 277 6.58 0.31 10.26
N LEU A 278 7.28 -0.69 9.73
CA LEU A 278 6.79 -2.06 9.69
C LEU A 278 6.69 -2.67 11.08
N LEU A 279 7.69 -2.47 11.94
CA LEU A 279 7.66 -2.95 13.32
C LEU A 279 6.44 -2.39 14.07
N LEU A 280 6.15 -1.10 13.88
CA LEU A 280 5.04 -0.42 14.51
C LEU A 280 3.68 -0.94 14.02
N THR A 281 3.54 -1.22 12.72
CA THR A 281 2.31 -1.80 12.14
C THR A 281 2.15 -3.29 12.44
N ASP A 282 3.25 -4.05 12.48
CA ASP A 282 3.27 -5.46 12.87
C ASP A 282 2.95 -5.64 14.35
N LEU A 283 3.42 -4.73 15.22
CA LEU A 283 3.07 -4.71 16.63
C LEU A 283 1.56 -4.49 16.81
N SER A 284 0.92 -3.67 15.99
CA SER A 284 -0.54 -3.50 16.02
C SER A 284 -1.29 -4.81 15.76
N LEU A 285 -0.86 -5.58 14.76
CA LEU A 285 -1.42 -6.91 14.47
C LEU A 285 -1.22 -7.86 15.64
N LEU A 286 0.01 -7.93 16.16
CA LEU A 286 0.40 -8.76 17.29
C LEU A 286 -0.50 -8.49 18.50
N VAL A 287 -0.64 -7.22 18.87
CA VAL A 287 -1.36 -6.80 20.06
C VAL A 287 -2.87 -7.04 19.89
N LEU A 288 -3.44 -6.83 18.70
CA LEU A 288 -4.83 -7.19 18.39
C LEU A 288 -5.08 -8.70 18.50
N PHE A 289 -4.17 -9.54 17.99
CA PHE A 289 -4.27 -10.99 18.12
C PHE A 289 -4.22 -11.45 19.58
N LEU A 290 -3.29 -10.90 20.37
CA LEU A 290 -3.17 -11.22 21.80
C LEU A 290 -4.41 -10.78 22.59
N ALA A 291 -4.95 -9.59 22.31
CA ALA A 291 -6.15 -9.09 22.94
C ALA A 291 -7.39 -9.95 22.61
N HIS A 292 -7.52 -10.34 21.35
CA HIS A 292 -8.58 -11.25 20.92
C HIS A 292 -8.48 -12.62 21.63
N ARG A 293 -7.27 -13.19 21.71
CA ARG A 293 -7.04 -14.47 22.40
C ARG A 293 -7.39 -14.42 23.89
N ARG A 294 -7.12 -13.30 24.58
CA ARG A 294 -7.55 -13.10 25.98
C ARG A 294 -9.07 -13.07 26.12
N SER A 295 -9.76 -12.41 25.20
CA SER A 295 -11.23 -12.40 25.19
C SER A 295 -11.82 -13.78 24.88
N ALA A 296 -11.14 -14.57 24.04
CA ALA A 296 -11.56 -15.90 23.63
C ALA A 296 -11.21 -17.02 24.62
N SER A 297 -10.46 -16.75 25.71
CA SER A 297 -9.89 -17.77 26.61
C SER A 297 -10.92 -18.60 27.38
N LYS A 298 -12.22 -18.30 27.27
CA LYS A 298 -13.29 -19.19 27.70
C LYS A 298 -13.48 -20.41 26.77
N SER A 299 -12.94 -20.35 25.55
CA SER A 299 -12.89 -21.47 24.62
C SER A 299 -11.44 -21.93 24.47
N LEU A 300 -11.19 -23.23 24.58
CA LEU A 300 -9.89 -23.86 24.29
C LEU A 300 -9.51 -23.82 22.79
N ARG A 301 -10.20 -23.00 21.98
CA ARG A 301 -9.94 -22.91 20.55
C ARG A 301 -8.65 -22.18 20.29
N LEU A 302 -7.88 -22.82 19.43
CA LEU A 302 -6.48 -22.54 19.21
C LEU A 302 -6.32 -21.70 17.91
N GLU A 303 -7.34 -21.71 17.03
CA GLU A 303 -7.49 -20.84 15.85
C GLU A 303 -8.81 -20.04 15.95
N PRO A 304 -8.84 -18.77 15.53
CA PRO A 304 -10.08 -17.99 15.50
C PRO A 304 -11.03 -18.52 14.43
N SER A 305 -12.33 -18.45 14.70
CA SER A 305 -13.39 -18.69 13.72
C SER A 305 -13.35 -17.68 12.57
N ALA A 306 -13.99 -17.98 11.44
CA ALA A 306 -14.02 -17.09 10.28
C ALA A 306 -14.54 -15.67 10.61
N GLY A 307 -15.58 -15.57 11.44
CA GLY A 307 -16.11 -14.28 11.89
C GLY A 307 -15.13 -13.51 12.78
N GLU A 308 -14.40 -14.20 13.65
CA GLU A 308 -13.34 -13.61 14.48
C GLU A 308 -12.18 -13.11 13.62
N ARG A 309 -11.76 -13.88 12.60
CA ARG A 309 -10.73 -13.47 11.63
C ARG A 309 -11.14 -12.22 10.84
N ALA A 310 -12.39 -12.14 10.41
CA ALA A 310 -12.93 -10.96 9.72
C ALA A 310 -12.95 -9.73 10.62
N SER A 311 -13.36 -9.88 11.88
CA SER A 311 -13.35 -8.80 12.88
C SER A 311 -11.93 -8.32 13.20
N LEU A 312 -10.99 -9.25 13.38
CA LEU A 312 -9.57 -8.96 13.56
C LEU A 312 -8.99 -8.19 12.37
N PHE A 313 -9.29 -8.64 11.15
CA PHE A 313 -8.84 -7.97 9.93
C PHE A 313 -9.40 -6.56 9.84
N ALA A 314 -10.70 -6.35 10.08
CA ALA A 314 -11.32 -5.02 10.08
C ALA A 314 -10.68 -4.08 11.13
N ALA A 315 -10.43 -4.58 12.34
CA ALA A 315 -9.80 -3.81 13.41
C ALA A 315 -8.36 -3.42 13.05
N ALA A 316 -7.59 -4.37 12.52
CA ALA A 316 -6.22 -4.15 12.06
C ALA A 316 -6.15 -3.18 10.89
N SER A 317 -7.05 -3.35 9.90
CA SER A 317 -7.14 -2.48 8.73
C SER A 317 -7.28 -1.02 9.10
N SER A 318 -8.27 -0.71 9.95
CA SER A 318 -8.52 0.65 10.39
C SER A 318 -7.36 1.22 11.22
N LEU A 319 -6.76 0.42 12.11
CA LEU A 319 -5.66 0.89 12.95
C LEU A 319 -4.37 1.13 12.14
N ILE A 320 -4.00 0.21 11.24
CA ILE A 320 -2.82 0.36 10.40
C ILE A 320 -2.99 1.51 9.41
N GLN A 321 -4.19 1.69 8.85
CA GLN A 321 -4.49 2.84 8.02
C GLN A 321 -4.23 4.16 8.78
N GLU A 322 -4.71 4.27 10.03
CA GLU A 322 -4.45 5.45 10.87
C GLU A 322 -2.96 5.63 11.15
N GLN A 323 -2.23 4.55 11.43
CA GLN A 323 -0.78 4.61 11.64
C GLN A 323 -0.06 5.10 10.38
N MET A 324 -0.36 4.53 9.21
CA MET A 324 0.24 4.97 7.94
C MET A 324 -0.09 6.44 7.66
N GLY A 325 -1.34 6.85 7.87
CA GLY A 325 -1.76 8.24 7.74
C GLY A 325 -0.95 9.19 8.64
N LEU A 326 -0.79 8.86 9.93
CA LEU A 326 0.00 9.63 10.88
C LEU A 326 1.49 9.69 10.50
N LEU A 327 2.06 8.57 10.05
CA LEU A 327 3.46 8.48 9.64
C LEU A 327 3.75 9.36 8.41
N TYR A 328 2.86 9.38 7.42
CA TYR A 328 3.02 10.27 6.27
C TYR A 328 2.76 11.74 6.60
N VAL A 329 1.79 12.05 7.47
CA VAL A 329 1.63 13.42 7.97
C VAL A 329 2.90 13.87 8.68
N ALA A 330 3.52 13.01 9.48
CA ALA A 330 4.80 13.32 10.12
C ALA A 330 5.93 13.51 9.10
N ALA A 331 6.04 12.62 8.10
CA ALA A 331 7.04 12.73 7.02
C ALA A 331 6.98 14.08 6.29
N GLY A 332 5.77 14.55 6.00
CA GLY A 332 5.55 15.89 5.43
C GLY A 332 5.79 16.99 6.46
N PHE A 333 5.29 16.85 7.68
CA PHE A 333 5.46 17.86 8.73
C PHE A 333 6.93 18.20 8.97
N TRP A 334 7.79 17.19 9.12
CA TRP A 334 9.20 17.39 9.41
C TRP A 334 9.99 18.02 8.26
N LYS A 335 9.44 18.03 7.04
CA LYS A 335 9.96 18.78 5.88
C LYS A 335 9.66 20.28 5.94
N LEU A 336 8.88 20.74 6.92
CA LEU A 336 8.62 22.16 7.16
C LEU A 336 9.79 22.82 7.92
N ASN A 337 10.94 22.89 7.28
CA ASN A 337 12.19 23.45 7.82
C ASN A 337 12.97 24.26 6.78
N SER A 338 13.96 25.05 7.22
CA SER A 338 14.74 25.95 6.33
C SER A 338 15.49 25.20 5.23
N SER A 339 16.16 24.11 5.59
CA SER A 339 16.99 23.34 4.68
C SER A 339 16.16 22.68 3.57
N PHE A 340 15.06 22.02 3.93
CA PHE A 340 14.24 21.28 2.98
C PHE A 340 13.45 22.20 2.06
N LEU A 341 12.94 23.32 2.56
CA LEU A 341 12.22 24.29 1.73
C LEU A 341 13.15 25.11 0.84
N SER A 342 14.46 25.07 1.06
CA SER A 342 15.45 25.66 0.16
C SER A 342 15.76 24.69 -1.00
N PRO A 343 15.40 25.04 -2.26
CA PRO A 343 15.72 24.22 -3.42
C PRO A 343 17.23 24.05 -3.66
N ARG A 344 18.06 24.83 -2.96
CA ARG A 344 19.52 24.75 -3.02
C ARG A 344 20.07 23.50 -2.32
N HIS A 345 19.42 23.05 -1.25
CA HIS A 345 19.92 22.03 -0.32
C HIS A 345 18.99 20.81 -0.19
N SER A 346 17.72 20.99 -0.53
CA SER A 346 16.66 19.99 -0.37
C SER A 346 16.94 18.69 -1.10
N CYS A 347 16.52 17.57 -0.52
CA CYS A 347 16.50 16.31 -1.26
C CYS A 347 15.45 16.26 -2.38
N ALA A 348 14.38 17.06 -2.32
CA ALA A 348 13.31 16.97 -3.31
C ALA A 348 13.76 17.26 -4.76
N PRO A 349 14.54 18.32 -5.05
CA PRO A 349 15.15 18.55 -6.37
C PRO A 349 16.01 17.38 -6.85
N VAL A 350 16.77 16.73 -5.95
CA VAL A 350 17.62 15.57 -6.28
C VAL A 350 16.77 14.46 -6.89
N PHE A 351 15.74 14.00 -6.19
CA PHE A 351 14.86 12.93 -6.69
C PHE A 351 14.11 13.33 -7.96
N LEU A 352 13.51 14.52 -7.99
CA LEU A 352 12.70 14.96 -9.12
C LEU A 352 13.55 15.10 -10.39
N LEU A 353 14.66 15.85 -10.32
CA LEU A 353 15.47 16.11 -11.50
C LEU A 353 16.26 14.88 -11.95
N GLN A 354 16.60 13.96 -11.04
CA GLN A 354 17.18 12.68 -11.42
C GLN A 354 16.19 11.82 -12.23
N LEU A 355 14.91 11.77 -11.83
CA LEU A 355 13.87 11.10 -12.63
C LEU A 355 13.75 11.70 -14.04
N PHE A 356 13.78 13.03 -14.15
CA PHE A 356 13.75 13.69 -15.46
C PHE A 356 15.01 13.42 -16.28
N ALA A 357 16.19 13.46 -15.66
CA ALA A 357 17.46 13.25 -16.33
C ALA A 357 17.58 11.84 -16.91
N ASP A 358 17.24 10.83 -16.11
CA ASP A 358 17.67 9.46 -16.37
C ASP A 358 16.51 8.56 -16.84
N ILE A 359 15.25 8.92 -16.55
CA ILE A 359 14.07 8.09 -16.86
C ILE A 359 13.09 8.79 -17.81
N LEU A 360 12.62 10.00 -17.47
CA LEU A 360 11.47 10.62 -18.16
C LEU A 360 11.86 11.37 -19.44
N THR A 361 13.10 11.83 -19.58
CA THR A 361 13.56 12.55 -20.78
C THR A 361 14.38 11.62 -21.69
N PRO A 362 13.89 11.30 -22.90
CA PRO A 362 14.60 10.43 -23.83
C PRO A 362 16.06 10.83 -24.07
N ARG A 363 16.92 9.84 -24.33
CA ARG A 363 18.32 10.08 -24.69
C ARG A 363 18.38 10.96 -25.94
N GLY A 364 19.10 12.08 -25.85
CA GLY A 364 19.26 13.05 -26.95
C GLY A 364 18.31 14.24 -26.90
N LEU A 365 17.30 14.23 -26.02
CA LEU A 365 16.51 15.43 -25.72
C LEU A 365 17.03 16.08 -24.44
N GLU A 366 17.30 17.39 -24.47
CA GLU A 366 17.65 18.15 -23.28
C GLU A 366 16.39 18.75 -22.63
N LEU A 367 16.35 18.72 -21.30
CA LEU A 367 15.30 19.41 -20.55
C LEU A 367 15.64 20.92 -20.59
N PRO A 368 14.76 21.80 -21.08
CA PRO A 368 15.06 23.23 -21.14
C PRO A 368 15.43 23.78 -19.77
N ALA A 369 16.50 24.59 -19.69
CA ALA A 369 17.02 25.10 -18.41
C ALA A 369 15.96 25.83 -17.58
N VAL A 370 15.05 26.57 -18.23
CA VAL A 370 13.92 27.25 -17.56
C VAL A 370 12.98 26.24 -16.89
N LEU A 371 12.69 25.12 -17.56
CA LEU A 371 11.84 24.07 -17.01
C LEU A 371 12.55 23.29 -15.90
N ALA A 372 13.84 22.97 -16.08
CA ALA A 372 14.66 22.34 -15.04
C ALA A 372 14.70 23.20 -13.76
N SER A 373 14.90 24.51 -13.93
CA SER A 373 14.87 25.47 -12.83
C SER A 373 13.50 25.53 -12.16
N ALA A 374 12.41 25.67 -12.92
CA ALA A 374 11.06 25.68 -12.36
C ALA A 374 10.74 24.40 -11.58
N LEU A 375 11.08 23.22 -12.12
CA LEU A 375 10.87 21.94 -11.46
C LEU A 375 11.69 21.83 -10.18
N GLY A 376 12.98 22.19 -10.21
CA GLY A 376 13.83 22.16 -9.01
C GLY A 376 13.33 23.12 -7.93
N GLN A 377 12.92 24.34 -8.30
CA GLN A 377 12.41 25.33 -7.36
C GLN A 377 11.07 24.91 -6.72
N MET A 378 10.20 24.22 -7.46
CA MET A 378 8.91 23.75 -6.96
C MET A 378 8.99 22.41 -6.20
N ALA A 379 10.05 21.62 -6.41
CA ALA A 379 10.16 20.26 -5.89
C ALA A 379 9.94 20.16 -4.36
N PRO A 380 10.53 21.02 -3.51
CA PRO A 380 10.28 20.96 -2.07
C PRO A 380 8.80 21.07 -1.70
N LEU A 381 8.10 22.05 -2.28
CA LEU A 381 6.69 22.28 -2.00
C LEU A 381 5.83 21.12 -2.52
N MET A 382 6.16 20.57 -3.71
CA MET A 382 5.45 19.42 -4.27
C MET A 382 5.53 18.20 -3.35
N VAL A 383 6.73 17.87 -2.84
CA VAL A 383 6.91 16.73 -1.94
C VAL A 383 6.21 16.97 -0.60
N LEU A 384 6.40 18.16 0.00
CA LEU A 384 5.74 18.54 1.25
C LEU A 384 4.21 18.40 1.16
N VAL A 385 3.61 19.01 0.13
CA VAL A 385 2.17 18.96 -0.08
C VAL A 385 1.71 17.54 -0.41
N GLY A 386 2.48 16.79 -1.20
CA GLY A 386 2.18 15.40 -1.55
C GLY A 386 2.08 14.50 -0.32
N GLU A 387 3.11 14.49 0.53
CA GLU A 387 3.17 13.67 1.75
C GLU A 387 2.10 14.07 2.79
N LEU A 388 1.90 15.38 3.00
CA LEU A 388 0.82 15.85 3.89
C LEU A 388 -0.55 15.44 3.36
N SER A 389 -0.79 15.64 2.05
CA SER A 389 -2.08 15.34 1.43
C SER A 389 -2.41 13.86 1.49
N LEU A 390 -1.47 12.98 1.15
CA LEU A 390 -1.72 11.54 1.20
C LEU A 390 -1.94 11.06 2.64
N GLY A 391 -1.20 11.59 3.62
CA GLY A 391 -1.39 11.26 5.03
C GLY A 391 -2.75 11.71 5.55
N VAL A 392 -3.16 12.95 5.26
CA VAL A 392 -4.49 13.48 5.62
C VAL A 392 -5.59 12.68 4.94
N LEU A 393 -5.48 12.40 3.64
CA LEU A 393 -6.48 11.64 2.89
C LEU A 393 -6.70 10.25 3.47
N LEU A 394 -5.65 9.58 3.96
CA LEU A 394 -5.73 8.28 4.65
C LEU A 394 -6.36 8.36 6.05
N LEU A 395 -6.30 9.51 6.72
CA LEU A 395 -6.89 9.71 8.06
C LEU A 395 -8.37 10.09 8.01
N LEU A 396 -8.87 10.55 6.85
CA LEU A 396 -10.26 10.97 6.73
C LEU A 396 -11.20 9.75 6.73
N PRO A 397 -12.38 9.86 7.36
CA PRO A 397 -13.33 8.74 7.45
C PRO A 397 -13.98 8.38 6.10
N SER A 398 -13.79 9.21 5.07
CA SER A 398 -14.38 8.99 3.74
C SER A 398 -13.62 7.92 2.96
N ARG A 399 -14.31 6.83 2.61
CA ARG A 399 -13.76 5.78 1.72
C ARG A 399 -13.23 6.31 0.40
N THR A 400 -13.91 7.29 -0.20
CA THR A 400 -13.45 7.89 -1.46
C THR A 400 -12.14 8.66 -1.29
N LEU A 401 -11.99 9.37 -0.17
CA LEU A 401 -10.75 10.09 0.13
C LEU A 401 -9.62 9.12 0.49
N ASN A 402 -9.92 8.03 1.19
CA ASN A 402 -8.95 6.97 1.46
C ASN A 402 -8.44 6.32 0.16
N ARG A 403 -9.32 6.03 -0.80
CA ARG A 403 -8.93 5.55 -2.14
C ARG A 403 -8.00 6.52 -2.84
N LEU A 404 -8.31 7.83 -2.79
CA LEU A 404 -7.44 8.86 -3.35
C LEU A 404 -6.09 8.91 -2.64
N GLY A 405 -6.08 8.80 -1.30
CA GLY A 405 -4.85 8.73 -0.50
C GLY A 405 -3.96 7.54 -0.86
N VAL A 406 -4.56 6.35 -1.03
CA VAL A 406 -3.82 5.15 -1.48
C VAL A 406 -3.29 5.33 -2.91
N ALA A 407 -4.11 5.84 -3.83
CA ALA A 407 -3.68 6.08 -5.21
C ALA A 407 -2.51 7.09 -5.28
N LEU A 408 -2.60 8.18 -4.50
CA LEU A 408 -1.54 9.18 -4.41
C LEU A 408 -0.27 8.60 -3.78
N ALA A 409 -0.40 7.77 -2.73
CA ALA A 409 0.73 7.07 -2.12
C ALA A 409 1.41 6.11 -3.10
N LEU A 410 0.65 5.36 -3.92
CA LEU A 410 1.23 4.49 -4.95
C LEU A 410 1.98 5.28 -6.03
N LEU A 411 1.44 6.42 -6.45
CA LEU A 411 2.11 7.31 -7.40
C LEU A 411 3.42 7.86 -6.82
N PHE A 412 3.38 8.36 -5.59
CA PHE A 412 4.56 8.83 -4.87
C PHE A 412 5.63 7.73 -4.76
N HIS A 413 5.23 6.54 -4.32
CA HIS A 413 6.14 5.42 -4.17
C HIS A 413 6.65 4.87 -5.49
N THR A 414 5.90 5.04 -6.59
CA THR A 414 6.40 4.71 -7.93
C THR A 414 7.52 5.65 -8.32
N ALA A 415 7.36 6.96 -8.12
CA ALA A 415 8.41 7.93 -8.39
C ALA A 415 9.69 7.63 -7.60
N VAL A 416 9.56 7.30 -6.31
CA VAL A 416 10.71 6.94 -5.46
C VAL A 416 11.32 5.58 -5.85
N ALA A 417 10.50 4.58 -6.19
CA ALA A 417 10.99 3.23 -6.55
C ALA A 417 11.74 3.19 -7.87
N VAL A 418 11.33 4.00 -8.86
CA VAL A 418 11.98 4.04 -10.18
C VAL A 418 13.10 5.07 -10.27
N CYS A 419 13.33 5.83 -9.21
CA CYS A 419 14.46 6.76 -9.14
C CYS A 419 15.76 5.97 -9.34
N PRO A 420 16.70 6.40 -10.19
CA PRO A 420 17.96 5.69 -10.38
C PRO A 420 18.82 5.64 -9.11
N PRO A 421 19.78 4.70 -9.04
CA PRO A 421 20.79 4.69 -7.98
C PRO A 421 21.52 6.04 -7.84
N PRO A 422 21.90 6.43 -6.61
CA PRO A 422 21.77 5.70 -5.36
C PRO A 422 20.38 5.83 -4.69
N ASN A 423 19.42 6.49 -5.35
CA ASN A 423 18.14 6.90 -4.76
C ASN A 423 16.97 5.95 -5.07
N ASN A 424 17.25 4.76 -5.61
CA ASN A 424 16.24 3.74 -5.87
C ASN A 424 15.79 3.10 -4.55
N VAL A 425 14.72 3.63 -3.94
CA VAL A 425 14.21 3.11 -2.65
C VAL A 425 13.02 2.16 -2.86
N ALA A 426 13.14 1.24 -3.82
CA ALA A 426 12.04 0.37 -4.23
C ALA A 426 11.58 -0.60 -3.13
N ILE A 427 12.51 -1.04 -2.26
CA ILE A 427 12.19 -1.86 -1.09
C ILE A 427 11.20 -1.12 -0.19
N PHE A 428 11.51 0.13 0.20
CA PHE A 428 10.58 0.92 1.02
C PHE A 428 9.21 1.10 0.36
N SER A 429 9.19 1.34 -0.95
CA SER A 429 7.94 1.43 -1.71
C SER A 429 7.12 0.14 -1.68
N MET A 430 7.75 -1.03 -1.84
CA MET A 430 7.10 -2.33 -1.69
C MET A 430 6.54 -2.52 -0.27
N LEU A 431 7.34 -2.19 0.74
CA LEU A 431 6.95 -2.27 2.15
C LEU A 431 5.70 -1.44 2.44
N CYS A 432 5.66 -0.18 1.98
CA CYS A 432 4.50 0.69 2.12
C CYS A 432 3.28 0.18 1.36
N ALA A 433 3.44 -0.24 0.11
CA ALA A 433 2.33 -0.78 -0.70
C ALA A 433 1.66 -1.99 -0.03
N SER A 434 2.42 -2.83 0.67
CA SER A 434 1.88 -3.99 1.39
C SER A 434 0.99 -3.62 2.58
N ARG A 435 1.14 -2.41 3.14
CA ARG A 435 0.28 -1.89 4.21
C ARG A 435 -0.89 -1.08 3.67
N LEU A 436 -0.71 -0.39 2.53
CA LEU A 436 -1.78 0.40 1.90
C LEU A 436 -2.99 -0.44 1.48
N VAL A 437 -2.83 -1.73 1.18
CA VAL A 437 -3.98 -2.64 0.92
C VAL A 437 -4.97 -2.70 2.09
N LEU A 438 -4.50 -2.46 3.31
CA LEU A 438 -5.34 -2.48 4.51
C LEU A 438 -6.25 -1.26 4.62
N ALA A 439 -5.94 -0.16 3.93
CA ALA A 439 -6.84 0.99 3.79
C ALA A 439 -7.99 0.73 2.80
N LEU A 440 -7.96 -0.41 2.08
CA LEU A 440 -8.93 -0.81 1.06
C LEU A 440 -9.43 -2.25 1.29
N PRO A 441 -9.96 -2.59 2.48
CA PRO A 441 -10.24 -3.98 2.83
C PRO A 441 -11.23 -4.66 1.86
N CYS A 442 -12.25 -3.93 1.37
CA CYS A 442 -13.22 -4.49 0.43
C CYS A 442 -12.61 -4.69 -0.96
N GLY A 443 -11.94 -3.66 -1.50
CA GLY A 443 -11.23 -3.75 -2.77
C GLY A 443 -10.13 -4.82 -2.78
N PHE A 444 -9.41 -4.97 -1.67
CA PHE A 444 -8.37 -5.99 -1.48
C PHE A 444 -8.96 -7.40 -1.58
N ASP A 445 -10.07 -7.65 -0.89
CA ASP A 445 -10.73 -8.96 -0.90
C ASP A 445 -11.27 -9.31 -2.29
N ALA A 446 -11.84 -8.33 -2.99
CA ALA A 446 -12.30 -8.47 -4.37
C ALA A 446 -11.14 -8.76 -5.33
N ALA A 447 -10.04 -8.00 -5.24
CA ALA A 447 -8.85 -8.20 -6.07
C ALA A 447 -8.20 -9.56 -5.81
N ALA A 448 -8.14 -10.01 -4.55
CA ALA A 448 -7.62 -11.32 -4.19
C ALA A 448 -8.50 -12.46 -4.72
N THR A 449 -9.82 -12.29 -4.69
CA THR A 449 -10.78 -13.25 -5.25
C THR A 449 -10.62 -13.36 -6.77
N GLU A 450 -10.48 -12.24 -7.49
CA GLU A 450 -10.17 -12.24 -8.92
C GLU A 450 -8.87 -12.97 -9.21
N LEU A 451 -7.79 -12.64 -8.47
CA LEU A 451 -6.49 -13.28 -8.65
C LEU A 451 -6.56 -14.79 -8.44
N LYS A 452 -7.26 -15.26 -7.40
CA LYS A 452 -7.43 -16.69 -7.12
C LYS A 452 -8.23 -17.41 -8.21
N ALA A 453 -9.30 -16.80 -8.71
CA ALA A 453 -10.10 -17.36 -9.80
C ALA A 453 -9.27 -17.55 -11.07
N LEU A 454 -8.29 -16.66 -11.30
CA LEU A 454 -7.38 -16.75 -12.43
C LEU A 454 -6.32 -17.84 -12.27
N VAL A 455 -5.75 -18.03 -11.07
CA VAL A 455 -4.78 -19.11 -10.81
C VAL A 455 -5.46 -20.49 -10.83
N GLY A 456 -6.70 -20.57 -10.35
CA GLY A 456 -7.39 -21.85 -10.10
C GLY A 456 -7.88 -22.62 -11.33
N GLY A 457 -7.78 -22.07 -12.56
CA GLY A 457 -8.12 -22.76 -13.83
C GLY A 457 -9.57 -23.20 -14.02
N ALA A 458 -10.41 -23.18 -12.98
CA ALA A 458 -11.78 -23.67 -13.01
C ALA A 458 -12.75 -22.56 -13.46
N GLY A 459 -12.98 -22.46 -14.78
CA GLY A 459 -14.18 -21.80 -15.33
C GLY A 459 -14.00 -20.44 -16.01
N ALA A 460 -12.78 -19.99 -16.31
CA ALA A 460 -12.57 -18.71 -16.99
C ALA A 460 -12.89 -18.77 -18.50
N ARG A 461 -14.19 -18.82 -18.87
CA ARG A 461 -14.65 -18.47 -20.23
C ARG A 461 -14.66 -16.95 -20.48
N ARG A 462 -14.39 -16.14 -19.46
CA ARG A 462 -14.16 -14.69 -19.61
C ARG A 462 -12.66 -14.42 -19.62
N SER A 463 -12.22 -13.69 -20.63
CA SER A 463 -10.84 -13.22 -20.75
C SER A 463 -10.37 -12.56 -19.45
N PRO A 464 -9.15 -12.85 -18.96
CA PRO A 464 -8.62 -12.16 -17.78
C PRO A 464 -8.66 -10.65 -18.01
N PRO A 465 -9.08 -9.84 -17.02
CA PRO A 465 -8.96 -8.39 -17.10
C PRO A 465 -7.49 -8.02 -17.34
N LEU A 466 -7.26 -6.94 -18.09
CA LEU A 466 -5.92 -6.47 -18.49
C LEU A 466 -4.94 -6.40 -17.31
N VAL A 467 -5.41 -6.01 -16.13
CA VAL A 467 -4.61 -5.87 -14.90
C VAL A 467 -4.06 -7.20 -14.40
N ALA A 468 -4.83 -8.28 -14.51
CA ALA A 468 -4.32 -9.61 -14.19
C ALA A 468 -3.23 -10.05 -15.17
N ARG A 469 -3.40 -9.77 -16.47
CA ARG A 469 -2.37 -10.05 -17.48
C ARG A 469 -1.09 -9.26 -17.20
N LEU A 470 -1.21 -8.00 -16.76
CA LEU A 470 -0.08 -7.17 -16.36
C LEU A 470 0.59 -7.70 -15.07
N TYR A 471 -0.17 -8.17 -14.08
CA TYR A 471 0.38 -8.81 -12.88
C TYR A 471 1.17 -10.08 -13.22
N TYR A 472 0.59 -10.97 -14.03
CA TYR A 472 1.27 -12.19 -14.47
C TYR A 472 2.45 -11.89 -15.40
N ALA A 473 2.36 -10.87 -16.26
CA ALA A 473 3.48 -10.44 -17.08
C ALA A 473 4.60 -9.85 -16.22
N ALA A 474 4.29 -9.02 -15.22
CA ALA A 474 5.29 -8.47 -14.30
C ALA A 474 5.95 -9.57 -13.45
N ALA A 475 5.15 -10.50 -12.90
CA ALA A 475 5.66 -11.65 -12.16
C ALA A 475 6.48 -12.60 -13.05
N ALA A 476 6.03 -12.87 -14.28
CA ALA A 476 6.75 -13.71 -15.24
C ALA A 476 8.03 -13.02 -15.74
N VAL A 477 8.03 -11.71 -15.93
CA VAL A 477 9.23 -10.92 -16.25
C VAL A 477 10.19 -10.92 -15.07
N ALA A 478 9.71 -10.76 -13.83
CA ALA A 478 10.56 -10.86 -12.64
C ALA A 478 11.19 -12.26 -12.51
N VAL A 479 10.41 -13.33 -12.74
CA VAL A 479 10.90 -14.71 -12.73
C VAL A 479 11.84 -15.00 -13.90
N ALA A 480 11.56 -14.48 -15.11
CA ALA A 480 12.41 -14.65 -16.28
C ALA A 480 13.73 -13.89 -16.13
N ILE A 481 13.70 -12.69 -15.54
CA ILE A 481 14.91 -11.95 -15.16
C ILE A 481 15.66 -12.72 -14.07
N ALA A 482 14.98 -13.29 -13.06
CA ALA A 482 15.62 -14.12 -12.03
C ALA A 482 16.34 -15.32 -12.62
N ALA A 483 15.67 -16.01 -13.55
CA ALA A 483 16.21 -17.17 -14.24
C ALA A 483 17.35 -16.81 -15.19
N ALA A 484 17.25 -15.69 -15.93
CA ALA A 484 18.31 -15.22 -16.83
C ALA A 484 19.54 -14.70 -16.06
N LEU A 485 19.35 -14.14 -14.87
CA LEU A 485 20.42 -13.68 -14.00
C LEU A 485 21.01 -14.80 -13.14
N ALA A 486 20.34 -15.96 -12.99
CA ALA A 486 20.84 -17.10 -12.22
C ALA A 486 22.20 -17.65 -12.70
N ASP A 487 22.53 -17.47 -13.97
CA ASP A 487 23.85 -17.80 -14.54
C ASP A 487 24.92 -16.71 -14.27
N HIS A 488 24.50 -15.53 -13.80
CA HIS A 488 25.37 -14.40 -13.47
C HIS A 488 25.19 -14.00 -11.99
N ARG A 489 25.87 -14.71 -11.08
CA ARG A 489 25.83 -14.46 -9.63
C ARG A 489 26.06 -12.99 -9.24
N GLU A 490 26.90 -12.27 -9.98
CA GLU A 490 27.14 -10.84 -9.75
C GLU A 490 25.93 -9.99 -10.15
N ALA A 491 25.30 -10.27 -11.28
CA ALA A 491 24.13 -9.52 -11.74
C ALA A 491 22.87 -9.78 -10.88
N LEU A 492 22.74 -10.96 -10.27
CA LEU A 492 21.72 -11.24 -9.25
C LEU A 492 21.91 -10.43 -7.96
N ALA A 493 23.16 -10.18 -7.56
CA ALA A 493 23.48 -9.45 -6.34
C ALA A 493 23.18 -7.94 -6.47
N PHE A 494 23.20 -7.40 -7.69
CA PHE A 494 22.95 -5.98 -7.97
C PHE A 494 21.57 -5.69 -8.56
N PHE A 495 20.74 -6.70 -8.84
CA PHE A 495 19.40 -6.49 -9.37
C PHE A 495 18.45 -6.04 -8.25
N ASP A 496 17.84 -4.85 -8.41
CA ASP A 496 16.84 -4.33 -7.49
C ASP A 496 15.51 -5.08 -7.63
N TRP A 497 15.43 -6.24 -6.97
CA TRP A 497 14.22 -7.05 -6.83
C TRP A 497 13.05 -6.30 -6.18
N GLY A 498 13.33 -5.23 -5.43
CA GLY A 498 12.30 -4.40 -4.83
C GLY A 498 11.39 -3.78 -5.88
N LEU A 499 11.95 -3.39 -7.03
CA LEU A 499 11.19 -2.72 -8.08
C LEU A 499 10.16 -3.61 -8.78
N PRO A 500 10.50 -4.80 -9.35
CA PRO A 500 9.49 -5.67 -9.97
C PRO A 500 8.37 -6.09 -9.01
N LEU A 501 8.72 -6.30 -7.74
CA LEU A 501 7.75 -6.68 -6.71
C LEU A 501 6.86 -5.52 -6.30
N PHE A 502 7.43 -4.31 -6.16
CA PHE A 502 6.63 -3.11 -6.01
C PHE A 502 5.69 -2.89 -7.20
N VAL A 503 6.14 -3.11 -8.44
CA VAL A 503 5.27 -2.99 -9.63
C VAL A 503 4.13 -4.00 -9.58
N ALA A 504 4.41 -5.26 -9.26
CA ALA A 504 3.39 -6.30 -9.13
C ALA A 504 2.38 -5.98 -8.02
N LEU A 505 2.87 -5.62 -6.83
CA LEU A 505 2.04 -5.26 -5.69
C LEU A 505 1.26 -3.97 -5.94
N GLY A 506 1.88 -2.96 -6.54
CA GLY A 506 1.26 -1.70 -6.94
C GLY A 506 0.13 -1.91 -7.94
N ALA A 507 0.32 -2.76 -8.96
CA ALA A 507 -0.75 -3.14 -9.88
C ALA A 507 -1.93 -3.82 -9.16
N PHE A 508 -1.62 -4.69 -8.20
CA PHE A 508 -2.62 -5.33 -7.35
C PHE A 508 -3.37 -4.32 -6.46
N VAL A 509 -2.67 -3.36 -5.84
CA VAL A 509 -3.29 -2.30 -5.02
C VAL A 509 -4.12 -1.36 -5.90
N CYS A 510 -3.66 -1.00 -7.10
CA CYS A 510 -4.43 -0.24 -8.08
C CYS A 510 -5.74 -0.97 -8.46
N ARG A 511 -5.69 -2.30 -8.63
CA ARG A 511 -6.90 -3.10 -8.86
C ARG A 511 -7.84 -3.05 -7.66
N ALA A 512 -7.30 -3.12 -6.44
CA ALA A 512 -8.09 -2.97 -5.23
C ALA A 512 -8.75 -1.59 -5.14
N VAL A 513 -8.05 -0.49 -5.46
CA VAL A 513 -8.62 0.88 -5.53
C VAL A 513 -9.81 0.94 -6.49
N PHE A 514 -9.66 0.35 -7.67
CA PHE A 514 -10.71 0.32 -8.69
C PHE A 514 -11.94 -0.46 -8.20
N LEU A 515 -11.75 -1.70 -7.74
CA LEU A 515 -12.83 -2.57 -7.28
C LEU A 515 -13.55 -2.03 -6.04
N ASP A 516 -12.83 -1.35 -5.13
CA ASP A 516 -13.44 -0.68 -3.99
C ASP A 516 -14.42 0.43 -4.44
N GLY A 517 -14.18 1.02 -5.61
CA GLY A 517 -15.05 2.04 -6.20
C GLY A 517 -16.31 1.58 -6.90
N GLU A 518 -16.33 0.35 -7.42
CA GLU A 518 -17.49 -0.23 -8.11
C GLU A 518 -18.60 -0.69 -7.15
N GLY A 519 -18.54 -0.30 -5.88
CA GLY A 519 -19.57 -0.65 -4.89
C GLY A 519 -19.26 -1.92 -4.11
N ALA A 520 -17.98 -2.22 -3.86
CA ALA A 520 -17.61 -3.31 -2.97
C ALA A 520 -18.34 -3.15 -1.62
N THR A 521 -19.09 -4.18 -1.25
CA THR A 521 -20.00 -4.17 -0.10
C THR A 521 -19.31 -3.66 1.16
N SER A 522 -20.01 -2.84 1.95
CA SER A 522 -19.51 -2.35 3.23
C SER A 522 -19.00 -3.51 4.08
N MET A 523 -17.76 -3.40 4.57
CA MET A 523 -17.22 -4.35 5.54
C MET A 523 -18.09 -4.27 6.80
N PRO A 524 -18.29 -5.38 7.53
CA PRO A 524 -18.89 -5.32 8.85
C PRO A 524 -18.08 -4.34 9.69
N THR A 525 -18.74 -3.32 10.22
CA THR A 525 -18.14 -2.50 11.28
C THR A 525 -17.85 -3.43 12.45
N ALA A 526 -16.57 -3.63 12.78
CA ALA A 526 -16.20 -4.38 13.97
C ALA A 526 -16.87 -3.73 15.17
N ALA A 527 -17.73 -4.46 15.88
CA ALA A 527 -18.32 -3.98 17.11
C ALA A 527 -17.18 -3.70 18.10
N GLU A 528 -16.92 -2.42 18.40
CA GLU A 528 -15.88 -2.03 19.32
C GLU A 528 -16.24 -2.51 20.72
N THR A 529 -15.56 -3.55 21.20
CA THR A 529 -15.66 -3.95 22.60
C THR A 529 -14.83 -2.98 23.46
N LEU A 530 -15.30 -2.71 24.69
CA LEU A 530 -14.64 -1.80 25.65
C LEU A 530 -13.13 -2.06 25.89
N PRO A 531 -12.56 -3.26 25.73
CA PRO A 531 -11.11 -3.47 25.82
C PRO A 531 -10.32 -2.97 24.60
N LEU A 532 -10.92 -2.99 23.40
CA LEU A 532 -10.21 -2.71 22.15
C LEU A 532 -9.94 -1.21 21.95
N TRP A 533 -10.82 -0.31 22.41
CA TRP A 533 -10.58 1.13 22.26
C TRP A 533 -9.35 1.60 23.06
N ARG A 534 -9.14 1.08 24.29
CA ARG A 534 -7.96 1.43 25.11
C ARG A 534 -6.67 1.02 24.43
N LEU A 535 -6.70 -0.16 23.81
CA LEU A 535 -5.58 -0.70 23.06
C LEU A 535 -5.27 0.15 21.83
N ARG A 536 -6.29 0.48 21.03
CA ARG A 536 -6.16 1.37 19.86
C ARG A 536 -5.62 2.74 20.28
N PHE A 537 -6.15 3.31 21.36
CA PHE A 537 -5.66 4.56 21.91
C PHE A 537 -4.18 4.49 22.31
N GLY A 538 -3.77 3.42 23.01
CA GLY A 538 -2.37 3.21 23.39
C GLY A 538 -1.45 3.10 22.17
N ILE A 539 -1.85 2.35 21.15
CA ILE A 539 -1.08 2.19 19.91
C ILE A 539 -1.00 3.52 19.13
N ARG A 540 -2.10 4.26 18.99
CA ARG A 540 -2.11 5.60 18.38
C ARG A 540 -1.19 6.56 19.12
N SER A 541 -1.23 6.54 20.45
CA SER A 541 -0.39 7.39 21.29
C SER A 541 1.09 7.04 21.13
N LEU A 542 1.41 5.74 21.04
CA LEU A 542 2.76 5.27 20.73
C LEU A 542 3.21 5.74 19.35
N THR A 543 2.36 5.61 18.32
CA THR A 543 2.66 6.09 16.96
C THR A 543 2.88 7.60 16.94
N LEU A 544 2.03 8.40 17.61
CA LEU A 544 2.20 9.85 17.73
C LEU A 544 3.48 10.23 18.46
N PHE A 545 3.79 9.56 19.57
CA PHE A 545 5.02 9.78 20.30
C PHE A 545 6.24 9.45 19.44
N TYR A 546 6.26 8.28 18.79
CA TYR A 546 7.34 7.89 17.88
C TYR A 546 7.49 8.88 16.71
N ALA A 547 6.38 9.28 16.09
CA ALA A 547 6.38 10.11 14.89
C ALA A 547 6.71 11.59 15.16
N PHE A 548 6.42 12.09 16.36
CA PHE A 548 6.62 13.49 16.71
C PHE A 548 7.43 13.69 18.00
N GLY A 549 6.96 13.11 19.10
CA GLY A 549 7.54 13.33 20.44
C GLY A 549 9.00 12.88 20.55
N ALA A 550 9.36 11.76 19.93
CA ALA A 550 10.70 11.20 20.01
C ALA A 550 11.74 12.08 19.28
N ILE A 551 11.37 12.71 18.16
CA ILE A 551 12.19 13.72 17.44
C ILE A 551 12.40 14.96 18.31
N VAL A 552 11.30 15.49 18.86
CA VAL A 552 11.32 16.68 19.71
C VAL A 552 12.23 16.48 20.92
N LEU A 553 12.13 15.33 21.57
CA LEU A 553 12.97 14.99 22.72
C LEU A 553 14.41 14.63 22.31
N GLY A 554 14.64 14.17 21.08
CA GLY A 554 15.90 13.61 20.61
C GLY A 554 16.23 12.25 21.22
N VAL A 555 15.22 11.43 21.53
CA VAL A 555 15.44 10.08 22.09
C VAL A 555 15.54 8.99 21.03
N HIS A 556 15.34 9.36 19.77
CA HIS A 556 15.50 8.54 18.59
C HIS A 556 15.83 9.52 17.46
N ASP A 557 16.73 9.13 16.56
CA ASP A 557 17.19 9.93 15.43
C ASP A 557 16.87 9.13 14.17
N GLN A 558 17.77 8.21 13.80
CA GLN A 558 17.50 7.25 12.76
C GLN A 558 16.25 6.44 13.09
N GLY A 559 15.47 6.14 12.06
CA GLY A 559 14.32 5.30 12.20
C GLY A 559 13.02 6.05 12.35
N GLN A 560 12.96 7.37 12.10
CA GLN A 560 11.79 8.22 12.35
C GLN A 560 11.22 8.79 11.05
N PRO A 561 9.95 9.24 11.03
CA PRO A 561 9.31 9.76 9.81
C PRO A 561 9.82 11.18 9.46
N HIS A 562 11.12 11.33 9.24
CA HIS A 562 11.80 12.57 8.83
C HIS A 562 12.81 12.28 7.69
N MET A 563 12.61 11.15 7.02
CA MET A 563 13.46 10.68 5.92
C MET A 563 13.55 11.74 4.83
N TYR A 564 14.78 12.03 4.39
CA TYR A 564 15.09 13.05 3.39
C TYR A 564 14.52 14.43 3.73
N ALA A 565 14.23 14.72 5.00
CA ALA A 565 13.65 15.99 5.41
C ALA A 565 14.69 17.08 5.64
N ASN A 566 15.99 16.82 5.47
CA ASN A 566 17.05 17.77 5.80
C ASN A 566 16.92 18.32 7.25
N LEU A 567 16.31 17.54 8.15
CA LEU A 567 15.98 17.98 9.51
C LEU A 567 17.23 17.93 10.38
N ARG A 568 17.46 18.99 11.15
CA ARG A 568 18.54 19.06 12.12
C ARG A 568 18.10 18.49 13.46
N LEU A 569 18.80 17.48 13.97
CA LEU A 569 18.52 16.80 15.24
C LEU A 569 19.56 17.08 16.34
N HIS A 570 20.72 17.63 15.97
CA HIS A 570 21.71 18.19 16.90
C HIS A 570 22.23 19.54 16.43
N GLY A 571 22.69 20.36 17.38
CA GLY A 571 23.19 21.71 17.09
C GLY A 571 22.06 22.71 16.81
N GLY A 572 20.98 22.61 17.58
CA GLY A 572 19.74 23.38 17.40
C GLY A 572 18.77 22.71 16.42
N SER A 573 17.67 23.41 16.13
CA SER A 573 16.64 22.97 15.18
C SER A 573 16.55 23.93 14.00
N ASN A 574 16.27 23.40 12.82
CA ASN A 574 15.95 24.19 11.62
C ASN A 574 14.46 24.14 11.25
N HIS A 575 13.64 23.44 12.05
CA HIS A 575 12.21 23.30 11.82
C HIS A 575 11.45 24.54 12.26
N TYR A 576 10.47 24.99 11.48
CA TYR A 576 9.83 26.30 11.72
C TYR A 576 8.90 26.33 12.94
N LEU A 577 8.38 25.18 13.37
CA LEU A 577 7.31 25.12 14.38
C LEU A 577 7.68 24.37 15.66
N MET A 578 8.66 23.48 15.61
CA MET A 578 8.94 22.51 16.67
C MET A 578 10.44 22.41 16.87
N PRO A 579 10.93 22.39 18.12
CA PRO A 579 12.32 22.08 18.38
C PRO A 579 12.60 20.60 18.14
N THR A 580 13.88 20.29 17.98
CA THR A 580 14.43 18.94 17.88
C THR A 580 15.51 18.79 18.94
N GLY A 581 15.73 17.57 19.44
CA GLY A 581 16.84 17.32 20.35
C GLY A 581 16.79 18.10 21.68
N LEU A 582 15.60 18.26 22.28
CA LEU A 582 15.46 19.03 23.52
C LEU A 582 16.31 18.49 24.68
N LEU A 583 16.45 17.15 24.80
CA LEU A 583 17.28 16.57 25.87
C LEU A 583 18.76 16.88 25.65
N GLN A 584 19.24 16.81 24.41
CA GLN A 584 20.61 17.18 24.04
C GLN A 584 20.89 18.64 24.38
N THR A 585 19.93 19.52 24.09
CA THR A 585 20.05 20.95 24.39
C THR A 585 20.05 21.21 25.90
N LEU A 586 19.15 20.55 26.64
CA LEU A 586 19.01 20.73 28.07
C LEU A 586 20.22 20.22 28.85
N PHE A 587 20.83 19.12 28.39
CA PHE A 587 21.95 18.47 29.06
C PHE A 587 23.31 18.73 28.40
N GLU A 588 23.42 19.65 27.44
CA GLU A 588 24.67 19.97 26.72
C GLU A 588 25.87 20.17 27.68
N GLY A 589 25.65 20.93 28.76
CA GLY A 589 26.67 21.23 29.77
C GLY A 589 26.74 20.28 30.97
N ALA A 590 25.96 19.20 30.98
CA ALA A 590 26.02 18.21 32.07
C ALA A 590 27.32 17.39 32.00
N ASP A 591 27.71 16.78 33.13
CA ASP A 591 28.85 15.84 33.16
C ASP A 591 28.51 14.61 32.28
N PRO A 592 29.33 14.28 31.26
CA PRO A 592 29.15 13.10 30.42
C PRO A 592 29.24 11.75 31.14
N ARG A 593 29.70 11.74 32.39
CA ARG A 593 29.72 10.56 33.27
C ARG A 593 28.44 10.42 34.10
N SER A 594 27.56 11.42 34.10
CA SER A 594 26.29 11.36 34.81
C SER A 594 25.33 10.34 34.18
N PRO A 595 24.26 9.91 34.88
CA PRO A 595 23.24 9.04 34.29
C PRO A 595 22.55 9.62 33.04
N LEU A 596 22.59 10.95 32.88
CA LEU A 596 22.06 11.67 31.71
C LEU A 596 23.18 12.06 30.73
N GLY A 597 24.39 11.56 30.95
CA GLY A 597 25.59 11.90 30.20
C GLY A 597 25.53 11.50 28.72
N ASP A 598 24.63 10.59 28.35
CA ASP A 598 24.35 10.25 26.95
C ASP A 598 23.79 11.45 26.16
N PHE A 599 23.13 12.40 26.81
CA PHE A 599 22.60 13.62 26.18
C PHE A 599 23.52 14.84 26.35
N SER A 600 24.73 14.65 26.86
CA SER A 600 25.65 15.74 27.21
C SER A 600 26.89 15.81 26.32
N GLY A 601 27.72 16.83 26.51
CA GLY A 601 28.99 17.01 25.79
C GLY A 601 28.84 17.82 24.49
N GLY A 602 27.61 18.18 24.11
CA GLY A 602 27.30 19.07 23.01
C GLY A 602 27.63 18.51 21.63
N VAL A 603 27.98 19.40 20.71
CA VAL A 603 28.30 19.08 19.32
C VAL A 603 29.80 19.24 19.09
N VAL A 604 30.36 18.30 18.34
CA VAL A 604 31.74 18.33 17.86
C VAL A 604 31.75 18.53 16.34
N ARG A 605 32.76 19.25 15.84
CA ARG A 605 33.09 19.30 14.42
C ARG A 605 34.31 18.45 14.16
N ILE A 606 34.20 17.45 13.30
CA ILE A 606 35.35 16.67 12.85
C ILE A 606 36.14 17.52 11.86
N GLU A 607 37.39 17.80 12.18
CA GLU A 607 38.28 18.63 11.36
C GLU A 607 39.05 17.76 10.37
N GLN A 608 39.50 16.57 10.80
CA GLN A 608 40.23 15.60 9.99
C GLN A 608 40.28 14.24 10.70
N THR A 609 40.36 13.16 9.94
CA THR A 609 40.66 11.81 10.46
C THR A 609 41.47 10.98 9.47
N THR A 610 42.36 10.12 9.97
CA THR A 610 43.08 9.13 9.16
C THR A 610 42.43 7.74 9.19
N SER A 611 41.37 7.55 9.98
CA SER A 611 40.65 6.27 10.08
C SER A 611 39.96 5.91 8.76
N PRO A 612 40.32 4.79 8.11
CA PRO A 612 39.59 4.32 6.92
C PRO A 612 38.13 4.00 7.22
N SER A 613 37.84 3.35 8.37
CA SER A 613 36.47 3.02 8.76
C SER A 613 35.60 4.27 8.91
N LEU A 614 36.10 5.31 9.58
CA LEU A 614 35.34 6.53 9.83
C LEU A 614 35.11 7.30 8.53
N ASN A 615 36.12 7.38 7.66
CA ASN A 615 35.98 8.09 6.40
C ASN A 615 35.11 7.36 5.37
N ALA A 616 35.09 6.02 5.40
CA ALA A 616 34.17 5.25 4.58
C ALA A 616 32.71 5.53 5.00
N ALA A 617 32.46 5.61 6.31
CA ALA A 617 31.13 5.85 6.86
C ALA A 617 30.69 7.32 6.76
N TYR A 618 31.58 8.29 7.01
CA TYR A 618 31.23 9.71 7.19
C TYR A 618 32.11 10.69 6.38
N PRO A 619 31.50 11.77 5.83
CA PRO A 619 30.06 12.03 5.78
C PRO A 619 29.32 11.23 4.70
N ALA A 620 30.01 10.30 4.01
CA ALA A 620 29.52 9.47 2.90
C ALA A 620 28.86 10.28 1.78
N GLU A 621 29.68 10.99 1.01
CA GLU A 621 29.20 11.72 -0.16
C GLU A 621 28.95 10.77 -1.34
N TYR A 622 27.73 10.76 -1.86
CA TYR A 622 27.29 9.91 -2.98
C TYR A 622 27.14 10.68 -4.30
N THR A 623 27.51 11.97 -4.32
CA THR A 623 27.44 12.85 -5.50
C THR A 623 28.03 12.24 -6.77
N THR A 624 29.10 11.45 -6.65
CA THR A 624 29.78 10.82 -7.80
C THR A 624 28.98 9.70 -8.46
N GLN A 625 27.98 9.14 -7.77
CA GLN A 625 27.08 8.11 -8.31
C GLN A 625 26.00 8.70 -9.23
N PHE A 626 25.78 10.02 -9.20
CA PHE A 626 24.86 10.68 -10.12
C PHE A 626 25.42 10.72 -11.54
N SER A 627 24.53 10.54 -12.52
CA SER A 627 24.85 10.79 -13.92
C SER A 627 25.33 12.25 -14.11
N SER A 628 26.19 12.49 -15.09
CA SER A 628 26.65 13.85 -15.42
C SER A 628 25.47 14.77 -15.75
N ARG A 629 24.44 14.22 -16.41
CA ARG A 629 23.19 14.90 -16.74
C ARG A 629 22.41 15.31 -15.51
N THR A 630 22.25 14.41 -14.53
CA THR A 630 21.57 14.71 -13.25
C THR A 630 22.28 15.84 -12.52
N ARG A 631 23.62 15.79 -12.40
CA ARG A 631 24.41 16.86 -11.77
C ARG A 631 24.24 18.19 -12.49
N GLN A 632 24.27 18.19 -13.83
CA GLN A 632 24.08 19.39 -14.63
C GLN A 632 22.70 20.02 -14.41
N LEU A 633 21.63 19.21 -14.42
CA LEU A 633 20.27 19.71 -14.19
C LEU A 633 20.09 20.27 -12.77
N LEU A 634 20.68 19.61 -11.76
CA LEU A 634 20.67 20.11 -10.39
C LEU A 634 21.34 21.50 -10.30
N MET A 635 22.54 21.64 -10.86
CA MET A 635 23.25 22.93 -10.89
C MET A 635 22.46 24.01 -11.64
N GLN A 636 21.86 23.66 -12.79
CA GLN A 636 21.01 24.57 -13.56
C GLN A 636 19.77 25.01 -12.78
N ALA A 637 19.24 24.15 -11.92
CA ALA A 637 18.11 24.47 -11.06
C ALA A 637 18.47 25.28 -9.80
N GLY A 638 19.77 25.56 -9.59
CA GLY A 638 20.27 26.25 -8.41
C GLY A 638 20.49 25.35 -7.20
N HIS A 639 20.40 24.03 -7.36
CA HIS A 639 20.78 23.04 -6.33
C HIS A 639 22.31 22.88 -6.30
N THR A 640 22.90 22.55 -5.15
CA THR A 640 24.37 22.36 -5.05
C THR A 640 24.89 21.15 -5.83
N GLY A 641 23.99 20.27 -6.24
CA GLY A 641 24.30 19.03 -6.95
C GLY A 641 24.93 17.96 -6.06
N ARG A 642 24.98 18.17 -4.74
CA ARG A 642 25.64 17.26 -3.79
C ARG A 642 24.62 16.50 -2.94
N MET A 643 24.95 15.26 -2.58
CA MET A 643 24.15 14.42 -1.71
C MET A 643 25.04 13.54 -0.84
N TRP A 644 24.61 13.33 0.41
CA TRP A 644 25.24 12.44 1.36
C TRP A 644 24.29 11.31 1.76
N ASN A 645 24.80 10.14 2.08
CA ASN A 645 23.98 9.04 2.61
C ASN A 645 24.82 8.16 3.56
N PRO A 646 25.13 8.67 4.76
CA PRO A 646 25.91 7.93 5.77
C PRO A 646 25.19 6.65 6.20
N MET A 647 23.87 6.63 6.17
CA MET A 647 23.09 5.49 6.60
C MET A 647 23.16 4.31 5.65
N LEU A 648 23.25 4.56 4.35
CA LEU A 648 23.53 3.53 3.37
C LEU A 648 24.84 2.83 3.73
N THR A 649 25.92 3.56 4.04
CA THR A 649 27.17 2.91 4.46
C THR A 649 27.05 2.21 5.81
N LEU A 650 26.40 2.82 6.81
CA LEU A 650 26.28 2.25 8.15
C LEU A 650 25.41 0.99 8.21
N ILE A 651 24.30 0.95 7.47
CA ILE A 651 23.38 -0.19 7.46
C ILE A 651 23.85 -1.28 6.51
N THR A 652 24.41 -0.92 5.35
CA THR A 652 24.72 -1.89 4.29
C THR A 652 26.17 -2.31 4.21
N SER A 653 27.06 -1.61 4.93
CA SER A 653 28.50 -1.71 4.74
C SER A 653 28.96 -1.42 3.30
N CYS A 654 28.11 -0.85 2.44
CA CYS A 654 28.54 -0.35 1.14
C CYS A 654 29.38 0.91 1.36
N GLU A 655 30.69 0.78 1.15
CA GLU A 655 31.61 1.90 1.26
C GLU A 655 31.23 3.00 0.26
N ALA A 656 31.07 4.23 0.76
CA ALA A 656 31.01 5.37 -0.13
C ALA A 656 32.31 5.42 -0.95
N PRO A 657 32.27 5.85 -2.22
CA PRO A 657 33.44 5.99 -3.07
C PRO A 657 34.28 7.21 -2.64
N TRP A 658 34.76 7.23 -1.40
CA TRP A 658 35.72 8.21 -0.95
C TRP A 658 37.13 7.63 -1.14
N ASP A 659 37.84 8.15 -2.14
CA ASP A 659 39.26 7.85 -2.33
C ASP A 659 40.12 8.99 -1.75
N PRO A 660 40.67 8.85 -0.53
CA PRO A 660 41.59 9.84 0.03
C PRO A 660 42.85 10.01 -0.83
N LYS A 661 43.22 9.00 -1.62
CA LYS A 661 44.39 9.08 -2.51
C LYS A 661 44.11 9.88 -3.78
N GLY A 662 42.84 10.09 -4.11
CA GLY A 662 42.38 10.84 -5.29
C GLY A 662 42.46 12.36 -5.15
N GLY A 663 42.92 12.89 -4.01
CA GLY A 663 43.07 14.34 -3.78
C GLY A 663 41.76 15.08 -3.46
N THR A 664 40.67 14.36 -3.19
CA THR A 664 39.41 14.97 -2.76
C THR A 664 39.60 15.59 -1.37
N PRO A 665 39.32 16.90 -1.18
CA PRO A 665 39.43 17.53 0.13
C PRO A 665 38.54 16.86 1.17
N PHE A 666 39.02 16.80 2.42
CA PHE A 666 38.22 16.30 3.54
C PHE A 666 37.02 17.24 3.78
N VAL A 667 35.81 16.68 3.74
CA VAL A 667 34.58 17.42 4.05
C VAL A 667 34.38 17.37 5.55
N LYS A 668 34.50 18.52 6.22
CA LYS A 668 34.22 18.64 7.66
C LYS A 668 32.74 18.36 7.92
N TYR A 669 32.43 17.82 9.09
CA TYR A 669 31.05 17.54 9.49
C TYR A 669 30.87 17.64 11.00
N THR A 670 29.63 17.82 11.43
CA THR A 670 29.26 17.90 12.85
C THR A 670 28.55 16.65 13.33
N LEU A 671 28.88 16.21 14.55
CA LEU A 671 28.27 15.09 15.27
C LEU A 671 27.95 15.49 16.71
N PRO A 672 26.96 14.87 17.38
CA PRO A 672 26.86 14.99 18.82
C PRO A 672 28.00 14.22 19.52
N ALA A 673 28.34 14.64 20.73
CA ALA A 673 29.40 14.00 21.53
C ALA A 673 29.16 12.50 21.78
N LEU A 674 27.90 12.09 21.92
CA LEU A 674 27.50 10.68 22.04
C LEU A 674 27.99 9.86 20.84
N GLU A 675 27.85 10.43 19.65
CA GLU A 675 28.17 9.76 18.39
C GLU A 675 29.68 9.58 18.23
N LEU A 676 30.43 10.65 18.50
CA LEU A 676 31.89 10.60 18.56
C LEU A 676 32.38 9.50 19.53
N ARG A 677 31.78 9.41 20.73
CA ARG A 677 32.11 8.38 21.71
C ARG A 677 31.82 6.97 21.21
N ARG A 678 30.71 6.78 20.47
CA ARG A 678 30.38 5.50 19.85
C ARG A 678 31.43 5.09 18.83
N PHE A 679 31.79 5.96 17.89
CA PHE A 679 32.80 5.65 16.88
C PHE A 679 34.15 5.32 17.47
N VAL A 680 34.66 6.16 18.37
CA VAL A 680 35.97 5.91 18.99
C VAL A 680 35.98 4.54 19.70
N HIS A 681 34.89 4.16 20.34
CA HIS A 681 34.76 2.83 20.94
C HIS A 681 34.76 1.71 19.88
N GLU A 682 34.04 1.86 18.78
CA GLU A 682 34.01 0.88 17.70
C GLU A 682 35.37 0.70 17.01
N LEU A 683 36.10 1.79 16.76
CA LEU A 683 37.45 1.76 16.19
C LEU A 683 38.44 1.05 17.14
N ARG A 684 38.37 1.34 18.44
CA ARG A 684 39.15 0.63 19.46
C ARG A 684 38.85 -0.86 19.49
N ARG A 685 37.57 -1.25 19.40
CA ARG A 685 37.15 -2.66 19.35
C ARG A 685 37.70 -3.39 18.12
N LYS A 686 37.84 -2.68 16.99
CA LYS A 686 38.46 -3.19 15.76
C LYS A 686 40.00 -3.26 15.83
N GLY A 687 40.63 -2.65 16.84
CA GLY A 687 42.08 -2.51 16.90
C GLY A 687 42.64 -1.62 15.78
N GLU A 688 41.84 -0.65 15.31
CA GLU A 688 42.25 0.25 14.23
C GLU A 688 43.20 1.33 14.75
N ALA A 689 44.32 1.55 14.06
CA ALA A 689 45.20 2.68 14.30
C ALA A 689 44.68 3.92 13.56
N PHE A 690 44.53 5.04 14.26
CA PHE A 690 44.00 6.26 13.66
C PHE A 690 44.44 7.52 14.40
N GLU A 691 44.37 8.64 13.68
CA GLU A 691 44.47 9.99 14.21
C GLU A 691 43.17 10.72 13.90
N LEU A 692 42.59 11.37 14.91
CA LEU A 692 41.33 12.09 14.83
C LEU A 692 41.51 13.48 15.43
N THR A 693 41.24 14.51 14.63
CA THR A 693 41.19 15.90 15.10
C THR A 693 39.76 16.41 15.02
N TYR A 694 39.26 16.95 16.13
CA TYR A 694 37.91 17.52 16.21
C TYR A 694 37.90 18.75 17.10
N THR A 695 36.91 19.61 16.89
CA THR A 695 36.68 20.82 17.68
C THR A 695 35.39 20.67 18.46
N ARG A 696 35.45 20.82 19.79
CA ARG A 696 34.27 20.93 20.64
C ARG A 696 33.68 22.33 20.48
N LEU A 697 32.45 22.42 19.99
CA LEU A 697 31.77 23.68 19.75
C LEU A 697 31.13 24.16 21.06
N HIS A 698 31.33 25.44 21.41
CA HIS A 698 30.73 26.02 22.61
C HIS A 698 29.31 26.53 22.29
N LYS A 699 28.30 26.07 23.04
CA LYS A 699 26.89 26.50 22.91
C LYS A 699 26.40 26.34 21.48
N ALA A 700 26.41 25.11 20.96
CA ALA A 700 26.11 24.80 19.56
C ALA A 700 24.63 24.96 19.19
N THR A 701 23.86 25.79 19.91
CA THR A 701 22.41 25.93 19.73
C THR A 701 22.02 26.85 18.55
N ASP A 702 22.98 27.58 17.98
CA ASP A 702 22.77 28.48 16.84
C ASP A 702 23.37 27.88 15.55
N ALA A 703 22.70 28.04 14.41
CA ALA A 703 23.18 27.64 13.08
C ALA A 703 24.58 28.21 12.78
N ARG A 704 24.89 29.40 13.31
CA ARG A 704 26.21 30.04 13.19
C ARG A 704 27.36 29.25 13.81
N THR A 705 27.06 28.32 14.72
CA THR A 705 28.07 27.46 15.34
C THR A 705 28.57 26.34 14.42
N ARG A 706 27.93 26.12 13.27
CA ARG A 706 28.36 25.15 12.26
C ARG A 706 29.29 25.76 11.20
N VAL A 707 29.44 27.09 11.18
CA VAL A 707 30.34 27.77 10.25
C VAL A 707 31.78 27.31 10.48
N SER A 708 32.57 27.17 9.42
CA SER A 708 34.00 26.83 9.48
C SER A 708 34.79 27.70 10.47
N SER A 709 34.34 28.93 10.70
CA SER A 709 34.90 29.92 11.64
C SER A 709 34.45 29.75 13.10
N ALA A 710 33.51 28.85 13.40
CA ALA A 710 33.01 28.66 14.76
C ALA A 710 34.15 28.30 15.72
N GLN A 711 34.19 29.05 16.82
CA GLN A 711 35.21 28.92 17.85
C GLN A 711 34.92 27.70 18.73
N GLY A 712 36.00 27.03 19.15
CA GLY A 712 35.91 25.87 20.01
C GLY A 712 37.27 25.45 20.52
N THR A 713 37.25 24.39 21.31
CA THR A 713 38.47 23.73 21.79
C THR A 713 38.82 22.60 20.84
N THR A 714 40.01 22.64 20.23
CA THR A 714 40.46 21.59 19.30
C THR A 714 41.22 20.51 20.04
N ILE A 715 40.89 19.26 19.74
CA ILE A 715 41.44 18.06 20.35
C ILE A 715 41.96 17.14 19.25
N THR A 716 43.16 16.60 19.46
CA THR A 716 43.75 15.56 18.60
C THR A 716 43.97 14.29 19.42
N LEU A 717 43.34 13.20 18.98
CA LEU A 717 43.51 11.85 19.49
C LEU A 717 44.34 11.03 18.50
N ARG A 718 45.34 10.30 19.00
CA ARG A 718 46.07 9.27 18.26
C ARG A 718 45.97 7.94 18.98
N GLU A 719 45.58 6.90 18.27
CA GLU A 719 45.48 5.51 18.72
C GLU A 719 46.34 4.63 17.80
N ASP A 720 47.13 3.71 18.37
CA ASP A 720 48.06 2.86 17.60
C ASP A 720 47.47 1.48 17.21
N GLY A 721 46.20 1.23 17.56
CA GLY A 721 45.50 -0.05 17.35
C GLY A 721 45.93 -1.19 18.29
N LYS A 722 46.92 -0.95 19.16
CA LYS A 722 47.49 -1.91 20.13
C LYS A 722 47.26 -1.49 21.58
N GLY A 723 46.43 -0.47 21.80
CA GLY A 723 46.08 0.07 23.11
C GLY A 723 46.94 1.27 23.53
N GLY A 724 47.95 1.66 22.74
CA GLY A 724 48.68 2.90 22.92
C GLY A 724 47.87 4.09 22.40
N ARG A 725 47.69 5.10 23.25
CA ARG A 725 46.93 6.31 22.91
C ARG A 725 47.57 7.58 23.44
N SER A 726 47.45 8.66 22.67
CA SER A 726 47.79 10.02 23.10
C SER A 726 46.66 10.97 22.75
N CYS A 727 46.32 11.88 23.66
CA CYS A 727 45.27 12.87 23.47
C CYS A 727 45.83 14.23 23.86
N THR A 728 45.68 15.21 22.98
CA THR A 728 46.17 16.57 23.18
C THR A 728 45.09 17.60 22.89
N VAL A 729 45.00 18.61 23.76
CA VAL A 729 44.12 19.76 23.65
C VAL A 729 44.95 20.96 23.21
N ILE A 730 44.44 21.69 22.23
CA ILE A 730 45.07 22.87 21.67
C ILE A 730 44.16 24.06 21.94
N SER A 731 44.60 24.90 22.87
CA SER A 731 43.86 26.09 23.27
C SER A 731 44.06 27.19 22.21
N GLY A 732 43.05 27.39 21.36
CA GLY A 732 43.02 28.47 20.36
C GLY A 732 42.32 28.00 19.08
N GLY A 733 41.16 28.56 18.78
CA GLY A 733 40.44 28.28 17.54
C GLY A 733 41.12 28.89 16.31
N GLY A 734 40.88 28.31 15.14
CA GLY A 734 41.32 28.85 13.84
C GLY A 734 42.77 28.50 13.47
N LEU A 735 43.38 29.35 12.62
CA LEU A 735 44.70 29.11 12.01
C LEU A 735 45.81 28.87 13.05
N VAL A 736 45.75 29.58 14.18
CA VAL A 736 46.74 29.48 15.27
C VAL A 736 46.68 28.10 15.94
N GLY A 737 45.46 27.56 16.13
CA GLY A 737 45.27 26.20 16.65
C GLY A 737 45.80 25.14 15.70
N GLY A 738 45.54 25.28 14.39
CA GLY A 738 46.07 24.35 13.39
C GLY A 738 47.60 24.32 13.32
N VAL A 739 48.25 25.48 13.42
CA VAL A 739 49.71 25.56 13.46
C VAL A 739 50.25 24.96 14.76
N ALA A 740 49.66 25.31 15.92
CA ALA A 740 50.05 24.76 17.22
C ALA A 740 49.89 23.22 17.29
N ALA A 741 48.88 22.67 16.63
CA ALA A 741 48.69 21.22 16.44
C ALA A 741 49.88 20.61 15.69
N ALA A 742 50.22 21.20 14.54
CA ALA A 742 51.25 20.70 13.65
C ALA A 742 52.65 20.70 14.29
N ILE A 743 52.92 21.64 15.20
CA ILE A 743 54.20 21.74 15.93
C ILE A 743 54.17 21.12 17.34
N GLY A 744 53.10 20.44 17.71
CA GLY A 744 53.02 19.65 18.95
C GLY A 744 52.93 20.48 20.26
N LEU A 745 52.42 21.71 20.22
CA LEU A 745 52.30 22.59 21.40
C LEU A 745 51.02 22.34 22.24
N GLY A 746 50.41 21.15 22.14
CA GLY A 746 49.19 20.81 22.88
C GLY A 746 49.45 20.41 24.33
N LYS A 747 48.47 20.66 25.21
CA LYS A 747 48.44 20.09 26.57
C LYS A 747 47.82 18.69 26.52
N PRO A 748 48.22 17.73 27.38
CA PRO A 748 47.49 16.47 27.49
C PRO A 748 46.00 16.70 27.79
N CYS A 749 45.12 15.86 27.23
CA CYS A 749 43.69 15.90 27.54
C CYS A 749 43.43 15.53 29.00
N ASP A 750 42.42 16.17 29.59
CA ASP A 750 41.89 15.77 30.89
C ASP A 750 41.18 14.41 30.82
N ALA A 751 41.10 13.71 31.95
CA ALA A 751 40.54 12.36 32.02
C ALA A 751 39.04 12.28 31.67
N ASP A 752 38.33 13.41 31.68
CA ASP A 752 36.93 13.55 31.32
C ASP A 752 36.71 13.99 29.86
N GLU A 753 37.78 14.08 29.05
CA GLU A 753 37.66 14.39 27.63
C GLU A 753 36.83 13.32 26.89
N LEU A 754 35.96 13.74 25.96
CA LEU A 754 34.92 12.93 25.34
C LEU A 754 35.47 11.61 24.77
N VAL A 755 36.59 11.69 24.06
CA VAL A 755 37.21 10.52 23.44
C VAL A 755 37.89 9.56 24.43
N LEU A 756 38.13 9.99 25.68
CA LEU A 756 38.70 9.17 26.73
C LEU A 756 37.63 8.50 27.61
N LEU A 757 36.39 8.97 27.53
CA LEU A 757 35.25 8.41 28.24
C LEU A 757 34.85 7.00 27.74
N PRO A 758 34.12 6.22 28.58
CA PRO A 758 33.52 4.97 28.13
C PRO A 758 32.50 5.19 27.00
N PRO A 759 32.12 4.14 26.25
CA PRO A 759 31.07 4.22 25.26
C PRO A 759 29.75 4.74 25.88
N PRO A 760 28.82 5.26 25.06
CA PRO A 760 27.48 5.58 25.52
C PRO A 760 26.78 4.35 26.11
N SER A 761 25.74 4.58 26.92
CA SER A 761 24.99 3.49 27.54
C SER A 761 24.43 2.50 26.51
N ALA A 762 24.13 1.28 26.94
CA ALA A 762 23.56 0.27 26.06
C ALA A 762 22.23 0.73 25.44
N ILE A 763 21.41 1.48 26.17
CA ILE A 763 20.13 2.01 25.68
C ILE A 763 20.37 3.10 24.64
N ALA A 764 21.27 4.05 24.92
CA ALA A 764 21.62 5.10 23.97
C ALA A 764 22.19 4.53 22.67
N ARG A 765 23.09 3.55 22.77
CA ARG A 765 23.62 2.84 21.59
C ARG A 765 22.57 2.04 20.83
N LYS A 766 21.39 1.78 21.40
CA LYS A 766 20.28 1.05 20.75
C LYS A 766 19.23 1.96 20.13
N LEU A 767 19.06 3.17 20.66
CA LEU A 767 18.03 4.12 20.24
C LEU A 767 18.60 5.31 19.47
N LEU A 768 19.90 5.60 19.59
CA LEU A 768 20.49 6.80 19.03
C LEU A 768 21.58 6.43 18.04
N LEU A 769 21.38 6.88 16.80
CA LEU A 769 22.34 6.80 15.72
C LEU A 769 22.25 8.11 14.96
N PHE A 770 23.21 9.00 15.19
CA PHE A 770 23.18 10.33 14.61
C PHE A 770 23.90 10.39 13.28
N GLU A 771 23.30 11.12 12.36
CA GLU A 771 23.92 11.36 11.06
C GLU A 771 24.94 12.52 11.12
N PRO A 772 26.06 12.43 10.40
CA PRO A 772 26.98 13.55 10.22
C PRO A 772 26.31 14.64 9.39
N TYR A 773 26.33 15.87 9.88
CA TYR A 773 25.93 17.00 9.05
C TYR A 773 27.16 17.63 8.39
N PRO A 774 27.35 17.45 7.07
CA PRO A 774 28.48 18.02 6.35
C PRO A 774 28.45 19.55 6.40
N ILE A 775 29.64 20.15 6.40
CA ILE A 775 29.86 21.58 6.33
C ILE A 775 30.40 21.88 4.94
N VAL A 776 29.58 22.51 4.12
CA VAL A 776 29.92 22.92 2.77
C VAL A 776 30.28 24.41 2.80
N GLU A 777 31.44 24.75 2.27
CA GLU A 777 31.91 26.13 2.23
C GLU A 777 30.93 27.04 1.48
N GLY A 778 30.54 28.14 2.12
CA GLY A 778 29.54 29.09 1.61
C GLY A 778 28.08 28.73 1.90
N ASP A 779 27.78 27.54 2.42
CA ASP A 779 26.44 27.07 2.78
C ASP A 779 26.43 26.44 4.19
N GLU A 780 27.30 26.91 5.09
CA GLU A 780 27.60 26.22 6.35
C GLU A 780 26.44 26.18 7.36
N GLU A 781 25.47 27.08 7.22
CA GLU A 781 24.33 27.19 8.13
C GLU A 781 23.23 26.17 7.84
N GLU A 782 23.21 25.56 6.65
CA GLU A 782 22.13 24.67 6.21
C GLU A 782 22.52 23.19 6.31
N VAL A 783 21.51 22.33 6.23
CA VAL A 783 21.72 20.89 6.18
C VAL A 783 21.44 20.41 4.76
N HIS A 784 22.49 20.01 4.05
CA HIS A 784 22.34 19.51 2.69
C HIS A 784 21.61 18.18 2.62
N CYS A 785 21.17 17.79 1.42
CA CYS A 785 20.46 16.55 1.22
C CYS A 785 21.27 15.37 1.74
N PHE A 786 20.70 14.72 2.75
CA PHE A 786 21.17 13.47 3.29
C PHE A 786 20.05 12.43 3.16
N GLY A 787 20.43 11.20 2.83
CA GLY A 787 19.54 10.04 2.86
C GLY A 787 19.77 9.19 4.11
N PRO A 788 18.69 8.72 4.76
CA PRO A 788 18.74 7.68 5.77
C PRO A 788 18.68 6.27 5.18
#